data_AF-A0A9R1PZ20-F1
#
_entry.id   AF-A0A9R1PZ20-F1
#
_cell.length_a   1.000
_cell.length_b   1.000
_cell.length_c   1.000
_cell.angle_alpha   90.00
_cell.angle_beta   90.00
_cell.angle_gamma   90.00
#
_symmetry.space_group_name_H-M   'P 1'
#
loop_
_entity.id
_entity.type
_entity.pdbx_description
1 polymer ?
#
loop_
_entity_poly.entity_id
_entity_poly.type
_entity_poly.pdbx_seq_one_letter_code
_entity_poly.pdbx_strand_id
1 'polypeptide(L)'
;MLESTNTSGNGQRFLCGAWLSPKAPQRNHALQIPKLKFDRVEMSTKIRDIVEQLKPVCAMVSTILNLELLGSSRTPGQEAVINRAKTTPEIIEPKLYGRDIQNQIIVDEIDKGECRELTVLPIVGPGGIGKTTFTQHIYEQMKSHFQVSIWVCVSFDFNANRLTKDIVKKIPKVNNEKNCSDEERIMQRIKGKRVLLVLDDVWTHHENEREKLLNLFKKDRAKGNMVIVTTRIPEVANLVKTTECSLELGRLCQKDIKSFFEECVFGDQKSWVNHPKLSEVGSKIVNKLKGSPLAAKTVGRLLRNKLTLKHWTGVLESKEWESESNENDIMPALKLSYDHLPFHLQQCFSFCGLFPEDYEFGSKELVHFWIGLDILHSRDQKRKRLEDVGLCYLTDLVNHGFFKINKKEDGHPYYGIHDLLHELAVKVSSYECLSIYSSSMRHIEIPPCVRHLSITIDDTDVKDRMSFEDLDGNLRALDKRLKVEHLRTLMLFGDYHGSFTKTLGGLFKEATALRVIFLSEASYNLEDILQNFSKLVHLRYLRIKSGYDLCLPNALVRLYHLEVVDLQNVVHCVFSTKHMRNLVKLRHFLVPEEKLQFHSDIYGVGKLKFLQELGLFRVGKESNGYELSQLGPLAEIGGSLHIYNLENVQTKEEANESKLLHKNHLRRLVLGWNVRRPNKDPVKEQNVLGSLVPHSNLEELYISGHGGTKCPKWLCENLSVKCLETLCLDGVCWRNLPPLGEIWTVDELGKEYQGCSITPAGFDNLKTLRLSGISSLKRWVGNGPCSLFSHLEVLVIRGCSELIELPFSHPPTCCEAQREEKMSWFPRLEKLVIADCPKLESLPPIPWRTHAPCSLSFPTSRCEARGDDASLLKPHLSHQIRLGYTGGGGSKSRGLMASPRQRQPHIIKYPC
;
A
#
# COMPACT_ATOMS: atom_id res chain seq x y z
N MET A 1 -31.88 -46.27 49.39
CA MET A 1 -31.48 -47.57 49.98
C MET A 1 -30.49 -48.23 49.03
N LEU A 2 -29.30 -48.52 49.56
CA LEU A 2 -28.29 -49.50 49.12
C LEU A 2 -27.45 -49.23 47.84
N GLU A 3 -26.30 -48.56 48.04
CA GLU A 3 -24.89 -49.06 47.91
C GLU A 3 -24.70 -50.44 47.25
N SER A 4 -23.64 -50.81 46.50
CA SER A 4 -22.19 -50.46 46.40
C SER A 4 -21.61 -51.26 45.19
N THR A 5 -20.50 -50.95 44.51
CA THR A 5 -19.08 -51.11 44.92
C THR A 5 -18.13 -50.72 43.76
N ASN A 6 -16.92 -50.32 44.13
CA ASN A 6 -15.76 -49.88 43.32
C ASN A 6 -15.17 -50.94 42.38
N THR A 7 -14.44 -50.51 41.33
CA THR A 7 -13.01 -50.87 41.13
C THR A 7 -12.33 -50.00 40.07
N SER A 8 -11.09 -49.65 40.37
CA SER A 8 -10.15 -48.81 39.63
C SER A 8 -9.49 -49.52 38.43
N GLY A 9 -9.21 -48.78 37.36
CA GLY A 9 -8.32 -49.22 36.27
C GLY A 9 -7.83 -48.04 35.43
N ASN A 10 -6.60 -47.60 35.68
CA ASN A 10 -5.89 -46.61 34.88
C ASN A 10 -5.63 -47.10 33.45
N GLY A 11 -5.98 -46.30 32.46
CA GLY A 11 -5.65 -46.52 31.06
C GLY A 11 -5.82 -45.25 30.24
N GLN A 12 -4.80 -44.40 30.20
CA GLN A 12 -4.72 -43.26 29.29
C GLN A 12 -4.78 -43.75 27.84
N ARG A 13 -5.86 -43.41 27.13
CA ARG A 13 -5.90 -43.37 25.66
C ARG A 13 -6.58 -42.08 25.23
N PHE A 14 -5.81 -41.26 24.52
CA PHE A 14 -6.25 -40.07 23.81
C PHE A 14 -7.36 -40.42 22.81
N LEU A 15 -8.51 -39.77 22.93
CA LEU A 15 -9.54 -39.75 21.89
C LEU A 15 -9.97 -38.30 21.64
N CYS A 16 -9.80 -37.88 20.39
CA CYS A 16 -10.26 -36.61 19.83
C CYS A 16 -11.76 -36.43 20.05
N GLY A 17 -12.15 -35.45 20.85
CA GLY A 17 -13.52 -34.98 20.97
C GLY A 17 -13.77 -33.82 20.00
N ALA A 18 -14.62 -34.06 19.01
CA ALA A 18 -15.19 -33.04 18.14
C ALA A 18 -15.91 -31.97 18.99
N TRP A 19 -15.50 -30.72 18.85
CA TRP A 19 -16.23 -29.59 19.42
C TRP A 19 -17.51 -29.38 18.61
N LEU A 20 -18.61 -29.92 19.15
CA LEU A 20 -19.97 -29.55 18.76
C LEU A 20 -20.14 -28.05 19.00
N SER A 21 -20.29 -27.33 17.89
CA SER A 21 -20.65 -25.91 17.83
C SER A 21 -21.90 -25.65 18.68
N PRO A 22 -21.90 -24.70 19.63
CA PRO A 22 -23.13 -24.27 20.28
C PRO A 22 -23.97 -23.57 19.22
N LYS A 23 -25.15 -24.11 18.91
CA LYS A 23 -26.17 -23.41 18.13
C LYS A 23 -26.45 -22.06 18.81
N ALA A 24 -25.89 -21.00 18.27
CA ALA A 24 -26.28 -19.64 18.61
C ALA A 24 -27.79 -19.53 18.38
N PRO A 25 -28.58 -19.02 19.35
CA PRO A 25 -29.99 -18.80 19.12
C PRO A 25 -30.12 -17.78 18.00
N GLN A 26 -30.74 -18.17 16.88
CA GLN A 26 -31.24 -17.23 15.89
C GLN A 26 -32.27 -16.34 16.58
N ARG A 27 -31.81 -15.20 17.14
CA ARG A 27 -32.69 -14.08 17.47
C ARG A 27 -33.13 -13.45 16.14
N ASN A 28 -34.13 -14.07 15.51
CA ASN A 28 -35.00 -13.41 14.55
C ASN A 28 -35.90 -12.41 15.28
N HIS A 29 -35.30 -11.41 15.92
CA HIS A 29 -35.98 -10.15 16.17
C HIS A 29 -35.54 -9.22 15.06
N ALA A 30 -36.36 -9.13 14.01
CA ALA A 30 -36.42 -7.92 13.23
C ALA A 30 -36.78 -6.79 14.21
N LEU A 31 -35.77 -6.12 14.77
CA LEU A 31 -35.95 -4.84 15.43
C LEU A 31 -36.59 -3.92 14.39
N GLN A 32 -37.93 -3.83 14.42
CA GLN A 32 -38.67 -2.75 13.80
C GLN A 32 -38.28 -1.48 14.55
N ILE A 33 -37.14 -0.91 14.16
CA ILE A 33 -36.72 0.40 14.63
C ILE A 33 -37.74 1.40 14.05
N PRO A 34 -38.37 2.23 14.89
CA PRO A 34 -39.43 3.13 14.46
C PRO A 34 -38.95 4.02 13.31
N LYS A 35 -39.82 4.25 12.31
CA LYS A 35 -39.58 5.27 11.28
C LYS A 35 -39.18 6.57 11.99
N LEU A 36 -38.10 7.20 11.54
CA LEU A 36 -37.71 8.53 11.99
C LEU A 36 -38.91 9.46 11.75
N LYS A 37 -39.60 9.84 12.82
CA LYS A 37 -40.68 10.82 12.77
C LYS A 37 -40.02 12.17 12.57
N PHE A 38 -40.25 12.78 11.41
CA PHE A 38 -39.83 14.15 11.17
C PHE A 38 -40.90 15.09 11.70
N ASP A 39 -40.65 15.69 12.85
CA ASP A 39 -41.50 16.76 13.37
C ASP A 39 -41.08 18.10 12.74
N ARG A 40 -41.89 18.53 11.77
CA ARG A 40 -41.65 19.78 11.05
C ARG A 40 -41.75 21.00 11.99
N VAL A 41 -42.62 20.97 12.99
CA VAL A 41 -42.86 22.11 13.88
C VAL A 41 -41.71 22.26 14.86
N GLU A 42 -41.25 21.14 15.45
CA GLU A 42 -40.06 21.12 16.30
C GLU A 42 -38.83 21.61 15.53
N MET A 43 -38.60 21.09 14.31
CA MET A 43 -37.46 21.49 13.49
C MET A 43 -37.53 22.96 13.08
N SER A 44 -38.71 23.47 12.69
CA SER A 44 -38.89 24.88 12.35
C SER A 44 -38.64 25.79 13.56
N THR A 45 -39.07 25.37 14.75
CA THR A 45 -38.84 26.11 16.00
C THR A 45 -37.34 26.13 16.31
N LYS A 46 -36.68 24.98 16.24
CA LYS A 46 -35.23 24.87 16.45
C LYS A 46 -34.41 25.70 15.45
N ILE A 47 -34.80 25.71 14.17
CA ILE A 47 -34.16 26.56 13.15
C ILE A 47 -34.33 28.04 13.51
N ARG A 48 -35.56 28.47 13.87
CA ARG A 48 -35.82 29.85 14.27
C ARG A 48 -34.97 30.22 15.50
N ASP A 49 -34.95 29.38 16.52
CA ASP A 49 -34.21 29.64 17.75
C ASP A 49 -32.69 29.75 17.49
N ILE A 50 -32.14 28.88 16.63
CA ILE A 50 -30.74 28.96 16.20
C ILE A 50 -30.49 30.26 15.40
N VAL A 51 -31.39 30.64 14.49
CA VAL A 51 -31.27 31.89 13.73
C VAL A 51 -31.29 33.10 14.66
N GLU A 52 -32.20 33.14 15.65
CA GLU A 52 -32.24 34.20 16.65
C GLU A 52 -30.96 34.23 17.50
N GLN A 53 -30.40 33.07 17.87
CA GLN A 53 -29.11 32.99 18.58
C GLN A 53 -27.92 33.41 17.71
N LEU A 54 -27.99 33.22 16.39
CA LEU A 54 -26.96 33.65 15.45
C LEU A 54 -26.98 35.16 15.18
N LYS A 55 -28.14 35.81 15.22
CA LYS A 55 -28.25 37.27 15.00
C LYS A 55 -27.32 38.12 15.87
N PRO A 56 -27.22 37.96 17.20
CA PRO A 56 -26.31 38.74 18.02
C PRO A 56 -24.84 38.42 17.72
N VAL A 57 -24.51 37.15 17.39
CA VAL A 57 -23.17 36.76 16.97
C VAL A 57 -22.82 37.42 15.63
N CYS A 58 -23.72 37.42 14.66
CA CYS A 58 -23.54 38.11 13.38
C CYS A 58 -23.39 39.63 13.56
N ALA A 59 -24.14 40.24 14.48
CA ALA A 59 -24.01 41.66 14.81
C ALA A 59 -22.65 41.96 15.46
N MET A 60 -22.20 41.13 16.41
CA MET A 60 -20.86 41.22 17.00
C MET A 60 -19.76 41.03 15.97
N VAL A 61 -19.84 40.00 15.12
CA VAL A 61 -18.86 39.74 14.04
C VAL A 61 -18.86 40.88 13.02
N SER A 62 -20.02 41.44 12.66
CA SER A 62 -20.09 42.62 11.78
C SER A 62 -19.46 43.84 12.43
N THR A 63 -19.63 44.02 13.75
CA THR A 63 -18.99 45.10 14.51
C THR A 63 -17.48 44.89 14.60
N ILE A 64 -17.01 43.65 14.82
CA ILE A 64 -15.59 43.28 14.86
C ILE A 64 -14.95 43.46 13.48
N LEU A 65 -15.59 43.03 12.40
CA LEU A 65 -15.10 43.23 11.02
C LEU A 65 -15.00 44.72 10.66
N ASN A 66 -15.89 45.55 11.22
CA ASN A 66 -15.80 47.01 11.09
C ASN A 66 -14.68 47.63 11.96
N LEU A 67 -14.28 46.97 13.04
CA LEU A 67 -13.20 47.41 13.96
C LEU A 67 -11.81 46.84 13.59
N GLU A 68 -11.73 45.68 12.90
CA GLU A 68 -10.48 45.03 12.47
C GLU A 68 -9.75 45.77 11.32
N LEU A 69 -10.29 46.88 10.82
CA LEU A 69 -9.53 47.89 10.07
C LEU A 69 -8.49 48.62 10.96
N LEU A 70 -8.48 48.40 12.28
CA LEU A 70 -7.56 48.99 13.25
C LEU A 70 -7.13 47.99 14.35
N GLY A 71 -6.06 47.20 14.10
CA GLY A 71 -5.11 46.80 15.16
C GLY A 71 -5.17 45.40 15.83
N SER A 72 -4.16 44.57 15.48
CA SER A 72 -3.25 43.70 16.28
C SER A 72 -3.68 42.50 17.17
N SER A 73 -2.91 41.41 16.93
CA SER A 73 -2.28 40.39 17.82
C SER A 73 -3.09 39.45 18.72
N ARG A 74 -2.70 38.15 18.68
CA ARG A 74 -2.97 37.14 19.72
C ARG A 74 -1.72 36.32 20.04
N THR A 75 -1.60 35.95 21.31
CA THR A 75 -0.56 35.16 21.97
C THR A 75 -0.69 33.64 21.73
N PRO A 76 0.41 32.85 21.75
CA PRO A 76 0.35 31.38 21.64
C PRO A 76 0.33 30.70 23.03
N GLY A 77 -0.49 29.65 23.15
CA GLY A 77 -0.57 28.77 24.32
C GLY A 77 0.06 27.39 24.07
N GLN A 78 0.84 26.97 25.06
CA GLN A 78 1.29 25.66 25.55
C GLN A 78 1.61 24.49 24.59
N GLU A 79 2.79 23.92 24.85
CA GLU A 79 3.44 22.79 24.19
C GLU A 79 2.73 21.46 24.48
N ALA A 80 2.40 20.72 23.41
CA ALA A 80 1.89 19.35 23.49
C ALA A 80 3.06 18.35 23.54
N VAL A 81 2.88 17.25 24.27
CA VAL A 81 3.87 16.16 24.39
C VAL A 81 3.79 15.25 23.15
N ILE A 82 4.94 15.05 22.48
CA ILE A 82 5.11 14.49 21.13
C ILE A 82 5.77 13.10 21.19
N ASN A 83 5.26 12.11 20.45
CA ASN A 83 5.81 10.76 20.28
C ASN A 83 6.16 10.50 18.80
N ARG A 84 7.39 10.01 18.50
CA ARG A 84 8.22 10.52 17.39
C ARG A 84 8.68 9.60 16.24
N ALA A 85 9.09 10.33 15.18
CA ALA A 85 9.68 9.97 13.88
C ALA A 85 10.31 8.54 13.72
N LYS A 86 10.01 7.77 12.65
CA LYS A 86 10.71 6.56 12.19
C LYS A 86 11.49 6.88 10.91
N THR A 87 12.81 6.85 11.01
CA THR A 87 13.72 7.18 9.91
C THR A 87 14.29 5.94 9.22
N THR A 88 14.67 6.10 7.95
CA THR A 88 15.26 5.05 7.11
C THR A 88 16.69 5.43 6.72
N PRO A 89 17.56 4.47 6.35
CA PRO A 89 18.92 4.75 5.91
C PRO A 89 19.01 5.33 4.47
N GLU A 90 17.91 5.39 3.72
CA GLU A 90 17.93 5.84 2.32
C GLU A 90 18.24 7.34 2.18
N ILE A 91 19.19 7.66 1.29
CA ILE A 91 19.52 9.05 0.95
C ILE A 91 18.42 9.64 0.07
N ILE A 92 17.77 10.69 0.58
CA ILE A 92 16.73 11.42 -0.15
C ILE A 92 17.28 12.69 -0.78
N GLU A 93 18.19 13.35 -0.08
CA GLU A 93 18.87 14.55 -0.58
C GLU A 93 20.21 14.11 -1.18
N PRO A 94 20.40 14.13 -2.51
CA PRO A 94 21.61 13.57 -3.10
C PRO A 94 22.87 14.36 -2.75
N LYS A 95 22.71 15.62 -2.32
CA LYS A 95 23.81 16.54 -2.01
C LYS A 95 23.68 17.10 -0.59
N LEU A 96 24.75 16.96 0.20
CA LEU A 96 24.92 17.67 1.46
C LEU A 96 25.56 19.04 1.21
N TYR A 97 25.06 20.05 1.91
CA TYR A 97 25.57 21.42 1.85
C TYR A 97 26.26 21.75 3.18
N GLY A 98 27.48 22.29 3.14
CA GLY A 98 28.16 22.85 4.33
C GLY A 98 28.47 21.84 5.44
N ARG A 99 28.65 20.56 5.09
CA ARG A 99 28.92 19.47 6.05
C ARG A 99 30.25 18.74 5.81
N ASP A 100 31.10 19.25 4.93
CA ASP A 100 32.33 18.58 4.52
C ASP A 100 33.31 18.39 5.69
N ILE A 101 33.45 19.42 6.52
CA ILE A 101 34.32 19.39 7.72
C ILE A 101 33.82 18.33 8.70
N GLN A 102 32.51 18.36 9.00
CA GLN A 102 31.90 17.39 9.91
C GLN A 102 32.00 15.97 9.37
N ASN A 103 31.84 15.79 8.05
CA ASN A 103 32.01 14.50 7.40
C ASN A 103 33.43 13.96 7.61
N GLN A 104 34.44 14.77 7.35
CA GLN A 104 35.84 14.38 7.54
C GLN A 104 36.14 13.97 8.98
N ILE A 105 35.63 14.71 9.98
CA ILE A 105 35.81 14.37 11.40
C ILE A 105 35.25 12.99 11.72
N ILE A 106 34.06 12.65 11.21
CA ILE A 106 33.45 11.33 11.46
C ILE A 106 34.25 10.22 10.79
N VAL A 107 34.68 10.45 9.55
CA VAL A 107 35.50 9.49 8.81
C VAL A 107 36.79 9.18 9.58
N ASP A 108 37.49 10.22 10.03
CA ASP A 108 38.72 10.07 10.81
C ASP A 108 38.48 9.34 12.16
N GLU A 109 37.36 9.57 12.83
CA GLU A 109 37.04 8.89 14.10
C GLU A 109 36.63 7.43 13.89
N ILE A 110 35.97 7.10 12.77
CA ILE A 110 35.65 5.72 12.39
C ILE A 110 36.95 4.94 12.15
N ASP A 111 37.92 5.55 11.47
CA ASP A 111 39.23 4.94 11.19
C ASP A 111 40.05 4.74 12.48
N LYS A 112 40.08 5.74 13.37
CA LYS A 112 40.72 5.60 14.70
C LYS A 112 40.04 4.57 15.59
N GLY A 113 38.74 4.36 15.42
CA GLY A 113 37.92 3.43 16.19
C GLY A 113 38.25 1.95 15.98
N GLU A 114 39.03 1.58 14.95
CA GLU A 114 39.36 0.18 14.61
C GLU A 114 40.05 -0.60 15.72
N CYS A 115 40.75 0.09 16.63
CA CYS A 115 41.47 -0.54 17.74
C CYS A 115 40.65 -0.70 19.03
N ARG A 116 39.46 -0.09 19.13
CA ARG A 116 38.60 -0.09 20.34
C ARG A 116 37.56 -1.23 20.26
N GLU A 117 37.05 -1.69 21.40
CA GLU A 117 35.97 -2.69 21.42
C GLU A 117 34.62 -2.11 20.95
N LEU A 118 34.24 -0.93 21.45
CA LEU A 118 33.02 -0.22 21.07
C LEU A 118 33.22 1.30 21.11
N THR A 119 32.95 1.94 19.98
CA THR A 119 32.96 3.40 19.82
C THR A 119 31.53 3.90 19.69
N VAL A 120 31.10 4.80 20.57
CA VAL A 120 29.78 5.45 20.53
C VAL A 120 29.98 6.93 20.23
N LEU A 121 29.47 7.37 19.09
CA LEU A 121 29.60 8.74 18.58
C LEU A 121 28.24 9.44 18.57
N PRO A 122 28.02 10.43 19.45
CA PRO A 122 26.83 11.24 19.39
C PRO A 122 26.91 12.35 18.36
N ILE A 123 25.81 12.55 17.62
CA ILE A 123 25.53 13.66 16.73
C ILE A 123 24.36 14.46 17.32
N VAL A 124 24.64 15.67 17.77
CA VAL A 124 23.70 16.50 18.53
C VAL A 124 23.29 17.71 17.71
N GLY A 125 22.05 18.16 17.81
CA GLY A 125 21.65 19.44 17.22
C GLY A 125 20.14 19.66 17.21
N PRO A 126 19.68 20.89 16.92
CA PRO A 126 18.27 21.26 16.96
C PRO A 126 17.40 20.49 15.95
N GLY A 127 16.08 20.56 16.13
CA GLY A 127 15.11 19.97 15.20
C GLY A 127 15.24 20.54 13.79
N GLY A 128 15.07 19.69 12.76
CA GLY A 128 15.11 20.13 11.35
C GLY A 128 16.49 20.55 10.81
N ILE A 129 17.57 20.38 11.59
CA ILE A 129 18.94 20.79 11.20
C ILE A 129 19.65 19.83 10.23
N GLY A 130 19.02 18.70 9.91
CA GLY A 130 19.54 17.69 8.99
C GLY A 130 20.41 16.60 9.63
N LYS A 131 20.24 16.28 10.92
CA LYS A 131 20.99 15.18 11.59
C LYS A 131 20.81 13.84 10.90
N THR A 132 19.56 13.39 10.76
CA THR A 132 19.21 12.16 10.06
C THR A 132 19.79 12.15 8.65
N THR A 133 19.60 13.23 7.89
CA THR A 133 20.15 13.36 6.53
C THR A 133 21.67 13.21 6.52
N PHE A 134 22.38 13.94 7.38
CA PHE A 134 23.83 13.82 7.50
C PHE A 134 24.26 12.38 7.83
N THR A 135 23.60 11.73 8.79
CA THR A 135 23.88 10.34 9.18
C THR A 135 23.58 9.34 8.06
N GLN A 136 22.56 9.57 7.23
CA GLN A 136 22.28 8.72 6.05
C GLN A 136 23.45 8.72 5.06
N HIS A 137 24.06 9.88 4.78
CA HIS A 137 25.24 9.95 3.93
C HIS A 137 26.45 9.24 4.54
N ILE A 138 26.69 9.42 5.83
CA ILE A 138 27.75 8.69 6.55
C ILE A 138 27.52 7.18 6.46
N TYR A 139 26.28 6.75 6.72
CA TYR A 139 25.92 5.34 6.71
C TYR A 139 26.17 4.72 5.32
N GLU A 140 25.72 5.37 4.25
CA GLU A 140 25.93 4.89 2.89
C GLU A 140 27.41 4.88 2.48
N GLN A 141 28.17 5.91 2.85
CA GLN A 141 29.60 6.03 2.56
C GLN A 141 30.40 4.92 3.28
N MET A 142 30.03 4.61 4.52
CA MET A 142 30.85 3.77 5.41
C MET A 142 30.35 2.33 5.55
N LYS A 143 29.13 1.99 5.14
CA LYS A 143 28.55 0.63 5.33
C LYS A 143 29.43 -0.49 4.77
N SER A 144 30.23 -0.25 3.73
CA SER A 144 31.14 -1.24 3.12
C SER A 144 32.34 -1.58 4.01
N HIS A 145 32.68 -0.74 4.98
CA HIS A 145 33.77 -0.95 5.94
C HIS A 145 33.34 -1.85 7.12
N PHE A 146 32.05 -2.16 7.23
CA PHE A 146 31.48 -2.98 8.31
C PHE A 146 30.81 -4.22 7.73
N GLN A 147 31.02 -5.39 8.34
CA GLN A 147 30.37 -6.63 7.88
C GLN A 147 28.87 -6.67 8.24
N VAL A 148 28.43 -5.87 9.23
CA VAL A 148 27.02 -5.71 9.59
C VAL A 148 26.74 -4.22 9.81
N SER A 149 25.77 -3.69 9.07
CA SER A 149 25.30 -2.31 9.23
C SER A 149 23.80 -2.30 9.53
N ILE A 150 23.39 -1.57 10.55
CA ILE A 150 22.04 -1.61 11.10
C ILE A 150 21.57 -0.17 11.35
N TRP A 151 20.39 0.17 10.84
CA TRP A 151 19.73 1.44 11.14
C TRP A 151 18.48 1.20 11.99
N VAL A 152 18.37 1.88 13.14
CA VAL A 152 17.22 1.80 14.02
C VAL A 152 16.80 3.22 14.39
N CYS A 153 15.54 3.55 14.17
CA CYS A 153 14.96 4.78 14.70
C CYS A 153 14.41 4.52 16.10
N VAL A 154 14.75 5.38 17.05
CA VAL A 154 14.40 5.21 18.47
C VAL A 154 13.21 6.10 18.80
N SER A 155 12.08 5.51 19.21
CA SER A 155 10.91 6.32 19.63
C SER A 155 11.14 6.99 21.00
N PHE A 156 10.20 7.82 21.45
CA PHE A 156 10.28 8.55 22.72
C PHE A 156 10.73 7.67 23.91
N ASP A 157 10.16 6.48 24.07
CA ASP A 157 10.60 5.51 25.08
C ASP A 157 11.76 4.64 24.58
N PHE A 158 12.93 4.76 25.22
CA PHE A 158 14.08 3.89 24.97
C PHE A 158 13.81 2.54 25.63
N ASN A 159 13.22 1.62 24.87
CA ASN A 159 12.94 0.26 25.32
C ASN A 159 13.92 -0.74 24.67
N ALA A 160 14.83 -1.30 25.46
CA ALA A 160 15.88 -2.19 24.97
C ALA A 160 15.29 -3.45 24.33
N ASN A 161 14.22 -4.02 24.91
CA ASN A 161 13.60 -5.24 24.42
C ASN A 161 12.96 -5.03 23.04
N ARG A 162 12.29 -3.89 22.82
CA ARG A 162 11.70 -3.54 21.52
C ARG A 162 12.78 -3.28 20.47
N LEU A 163 13.80 -2.50 20.81
CA LEU A 163 14.92 -2.22 19.92
C LEU A 163 15.67 -3.51 19.54
N THR A 164 15.86 -4.42 20.51
CA THR A 164 16.47 -5.75 20.28
C THR A 164 15.65 -6.55 19.27
N LYS A 165 14.32 -6.60 19.41
CA LYS A 165 13.43 -7.26 18.43
C LYS A 165 13.57 -6.68 17.03
N ASP A 166 13.62 -5.36 16.91
CA ASP A 166 13.76 -4.68 15.63
C ASP A 166 15.14 -4.91 15.00
N ILE A 167 16.20 -4.91 15.80
CA ILE A 167 17.56 -5.24 15.36
C ILE A 167 17.64 -6.68 14.86
N VAL A 168 17.07 -7.65 15.60
CA VAL A 168 17.03 -9.06 15.17
C VAL A 168 16.33 -9.20 13.83
N LYS A 169 15.28 -8.44 13.52
CA LYS A 169 14.62 -8.52 12.21
C LYS A 169 15.52 -8.04 11.07
N LYS A 170 16.44 -7.11 11.33
CA LYS A 170 17.29 -6.46 10.32
C LYS A 170 18.63 -7.16 10.05
N ILE A 171 19.07 -8.07 10.92
CA ILE A 171 20.32 -8.83 10.71
C ILE A 171 20.00 -10.18 10.03
N PRO A 172 20.74 -10.62 9.00
CA PRO A 172 20.53 -11.94 8.38
C PRO A 172 20.70 -13.10 9.38
N LYS A 173 19.87 -14.15 9.24
CA LYS A 173 19.99 -15.38 10.04
C LYS A 173 21.29 -16.13 9.73
N VAL A 174 21.87 -16.76 10.74
CA VAL A 174 23.05 -17.64 10.59
C VAL A 174 22.65 -19.11 10.55
N ASN A 175 23.44 -19.94 9.86
CA ASN A 175 23.22 -21.38 9.81
C ASN A 175 23.34 -21.98 11.22
N ASN A 176 22.41 -22.85 11.60
CA ASN A 176 22.30 -23.46 12.94
C ASN A 176 21.97 -22.46 14.08
N GLU A 177 21.32 -21.32 13.79
CA GLU A 177 20.74 -20.43 14.82
C GLU A 177 19.80 -21.23 15.73
N LYS A 178 20.09 -21.25 17.03
CA LYS A 178 19.21 -21.87 18.03
C LYS A 178 17.98 -20.98 18.27
N ASN A 179 16.80 -21.57 18.44
CA ASN A 179 15.65 -20.84 18.97
C ASN A 179 15.91 -20.48 20.44
N CYS A 180 16.26 -19.23 20.69
CA CYS A 180 16.65 -18.68 22.00
C CYS A 180 16.17 -17.22 22.11
N SER A 181 16.54 -16.50 23.17
CA SER A 181 16.13 -15.10 23.36
C SER A 181 16.64 -14.19 22.24
N ASP A 182 15.95 -13.07 21.96
CA ASP A 182 16.34 -12.15 20.88
C ASP A 182 17.76 -11.57 21.09
N GLU A 183 18.18 -11.36 22.34
CA GLU A 183 19.54 -10.93 22.70
C GLU A 183 20.61 -11.96 22.26
N GLU A 184 20.38 -13.24 22.55
CA GLU A 184 21.29 -14.33 22.16
C GLU A 184 21.34 -14.51 20.64
N ARG A 185 20.23 -14.23 19.94
CA ARG A 185 20.17 -14.26 18.47
C ARG A 185 20.99 -13.13 17.87
N ILE A 186 20.96 -11.92 18.42
CA ILE A 186 21.85 -10.83 18.00
C ILE A 186 23.30 -11.28 18.17
N MET A 187 23.67 -11.75 19.37
CA MET A 187 25.04 -12.19 19.67
C MET A 187 25.53 -13.29 18.71
N GLN A 188 24.69 -14.27 18.37
CA GLN A 188 25.04 -15.30 17.39
C GLN A 188 25.25 -14.73 15.98
N ARG A 189 24.45 -13.76 15.56
CA ARG A 189 24.50 -13.20 14.20
C ARG A 189 25.64 -12.22 13.98
N ILE A 190 26.02 -11.47 15.02
CA ILE A 190 27.12 -10.50 14.95
C ILE A 190 28.48 -11.11 15.27
N LYS A 191 28.53 -12.37 15.73
CA LYS A 191 29.74 -13.00 16.24
C LYS A 191 30.97 -12.85 15.34
N GLY A 192 32.00 -12.16 15.84
CA GLY A 192 33.29 -11.96 15.17
C GLY A 192 33.24 -10.98 14.00
N LYS A 193 32.19 -10.15 13.90
CA LYS A 193 31.99 -9.17 12.82
C LYS A 193 32.12 -7.75 13.37
N ARG A 194 32.64 -6.84 12.54
CA ARG A 194 32.61 -5.39 12.80
C ARG A 194 31.20 -4.87 12.50
N VAL A 195 30.57 -4.25 13.49
CA VAL A 195 29.18 -3.78 13.41
C VAL A 195 29.12 -2.25 13.40
N LEU A 196 28.32 -1.68 12.51
CA LEU A 196 27.84 -0.30 12.55
C LEU A 196 26.37 -0.30 12.95
N LEU A 197 26.03 0.37 14.05
CA LEU A 197 24.66 0.56 14.51
C LEU A 197 24.33 2.06 14.54
N VAL A 198 23.32 2.48 13.80
CA VAL A 198 22.75 3.83 13.92
C VAL A 198 21.52 3.77 14.80
N LEU A 199 21.53 4.54 15.89
CA LEU A 199 20.37 4.84 16.72
C LEU A 199 19.95 6.28 16.44
N ASP A 200 18.97 6.45 15.55
CA ASP A 200 18.51 7.76 15.12
C ASP A 200 17.42 8.32 16.05
N ASP A 201 17.52 9.62 16.35
CA ASP A 201 16.63 10.46 17.16
C ASP A 201 16.38 9.92 18.58
N VAL A 202 17.44 9.71 19.36
CA VAL A 202 17.35 9.27 20.77
C VAL A 202 17.02 10.44 21.71
N TRP A 203 16.08 10.24 22.64
CA TRP A 203 15.60 11.31 23.53
C TRP A 203 15.67 11.05 25.04
N THR A 204 15.69 9.79 25.51
CA THR A 204 15.57 9.49 26.95
C THR A 204 16.90 9.10 27.61
N HIS A 205 16.97 9.29 28.93
CA HIS A 205 18.14 9.07 29.78
C HIS A 205 18.08 7.74 30.58
N HIS A 206 17.29 6.74 30.15
CA HIS A 206 17.20 5.47 30.86
C HIS A 206 18.50 4.67 30.72
N GLU A 207 19.48 4.97 31.59
CA GLU A 207 20.83 4.41 31.55
C GLU A 207 20.82 2.88 31.54
N ASN A 208 20.00 2.26 32.39
CA ASN A 208 19.93 0.80 32.53
C ASN A 208 19.48 0.09 31.23
N GLU A 209 18.41 0.56 30.59
CA GLU A 209 17.90 -0.02 29.33
C GLU A 209 18.91 0.17 28.20
N ARG A 210 19.56 1.33 28.16
CA ARG A 210 20.56 1.63 27.15
C ARG A 210 21.85 0.85 27.32
N GLU A 211 22.35 0.76 28.54
CA GLU A 211 23.52 -0.05 28.86
C GLU A 211 23.26 -1.52 28.54
N LYS A 212 22.04 -2.02 28.83
CA LYS A 212 21.60 -3.35 28.42
C LYS A 212 21.75 -3.58 26.92
N LEU A 213 21.30 -2.63 26.08
CA LEU A 213 21.44 -2.74 24.62
C LEU A 213 22.91 -2.64 24.16
N LEU A 214 23.67 -1.66 24.65
CA LEU A 214 25.07 -1.45 24.25
C LEU A 214 25.97 -2.62 24.69
N ASN A 215 25.68 -3.26 25.81
CA ASN A 215 26.42 -4.42 26.30
C ASN A 215 26.34 -5.63 25.35
N LEU A 216 25.30 -5.73 24.51
CA LEU A 216 25.22 -6.78 23.47
C LEU A 216 26.36 -6.66 22.46
N PHE A 217 26.80 -5.44 22.16
CA PHE A 217 27.84 -5.14 21.17
C PHE A 217 29.26 -5.09 21.77
N LYS A 218 29.39 -5.02 23.10
CA LYS A 218 30.68 -5.12 23.81
C LYS A 218 31.14 -6.58 23.98
N LYS A 219 30.20 -7.51 24.23
CA LYS A 219 30.52 -8.90 24.64
C LYS A 219 31.13 -9.78 23.53
N ASP A 220 31.17 -9.31 22.29
CA ASP A 220 31.52 -10.14 21.13
C ASP A 220 33.03 -10.33 20.87
N ARG A 221 33.90 -9.67 21.65
CA ARG A 221 35.38 -9.69 21.50
C ARG A 221 35.92 -9.24 20.13
N ALA A 222 35.06 -8.83 19.20
CA ALA A 222 35.45 -8.17 17.95
C ALA A 222 35.81 -6.71 18.22
N LYS A 223 36.88 -6.21 17.57
CA LYS A 223 37.30 -4.81 17.65
C LYS A 223 36.71 -4.01 16.49
N GLY A 224 36.49 -2.71 16.71
CA GLY A 224 36.05 -1.76 15.70
C GLY A 224 34.53 -1.58 15.58
N ASN A 225 33.73 -2.02 16.57
CA ASN A 225 32.29 -1.80 16.57
C ASN A 225 31.96 -0.31 16.78
N MET A 226 31.02 0.21 16.00
CA MET A 226 30.65 1.62 15.97
C MET A 226 29.14 1.78 16.20
N VAL A 227 28.77 2.70 17.10
CA VAL A 227 27.39 3.12 17.32
C VAL A 227 27.29 4.62 17.08
N ILE A 228 26.51 5.03 16.10
CA ILE A 228 26.20 6.45 15.87
C ILE A 228 24.85 6.73 16.52
N VAL A 229 24.80 7.75 17.37
CA VAL A 229 23.56 8.16 18.04
C VAL A 229 23.22 9.57 17.63
N THR A 230 22.05 9.82 17.03
CA THR A 230 21.60 11.20 16.80
C THR A 230 20.63 11.62 17.89
N THR A 231 20.73 12.86 18.37
CA THR A 231 19.85 13.37 19.43
C THR A 231 19.68 14.89 19.32
N ARG A 232 18.61 15.42 19.92
CA ARG A 232 18.40 16.85 20.13
C ARG A 232 18.82 17.32 21.52
N ILE A 233 19.10 16.38 22.41
CA ILE A 233 19.33 16.63 23.84
C ILE A 233 20.83 16.47 24.12
N PRO A 234 21.55 17.56 24.41
CA PRO A 234 22.99 17.50 24.73
C PRO A 234 23.30 16.59 25.92
N GLU A 235 22.40 16.50 26.91
CA GLU A 235 22.54 15.62 28.06
C GLU A 235 22.57 14.14 27.65
N VAL A 236 21.77 13.74 26.64
CA VAL A 236 21.80 12.36 26.12
C VAL A 236 23.18 12.09 25.54
N ALA A 237 23.72 13.04 24.76
CA ALA A 237 25.02 12.95 24.11
C ALA A 237 26.19 12.76 25.09
N ASN A 238 26.17 13.49 26.20
CA ASN A 238 27.20 13.38 27.23
C ASN A 238 27.17 12.02 27.94
N LEU A 239 26.00 11.41 28.05
CA LEU A 239 25.85 10.06 28.61
C LEU A 239 26.14 8.95 27.60
N VAL A 240 26.08 9.20 26.28
CA VAL A 240 26.43 8.20 25.23
C VAL A 240 27.89 8.07 24.91
N LYS A 241 28.64 9.17 24.96
CA LYS A 241 29.96 9.18 24.35
C LYS A 241 30.89 8.18 25.05
N THR A 242 31.50 7.28 24.27
CA THR A 242 32.66 6.47 24.71
C THR A 242 33.98 7.05 24.18
N THR A 243 33.90 8.21 23.55
CA THR A 243 35.03 8.97 23.02
C THR A 243 34.93 10.42 23.47
N GLU A 244 36.06 11.13 23.43
CA GLU A 244 36.08 12.59 23.62
C GLU A 244 35.41 13.33 22.43
N CYS A 245 35.11 12.63 21.33
CA CYS A 245 34.48 13.21 20.16
C CYS A 245 32.95 13.20 20.30
N SER A 246 32.35 14.39 20.39
CA SER A 246 30.91 14.62 20.20
C SER A 246 30.72 15.61 19.06
N LEU A 247 29.90 15.26 18.06
CA LEU A 247 29.67 16.14 16.92
C LEU A 247 28.41 16.97 17.13
N GLU A 248 28.56 18.28 17.23
CA GLU A 248 27.43 19.20 17.27
C GLU A 248 27.14 19.74 15.86
N LEU A 249 25.97 19.38 15.31
CA LEU A 249 25.46 19.90 14.06
C LEU A 249 24.72 21.22 14.32
N GLY A 250 25.46 22.30 14.16
CA GLY A 250 24.94 23.65 14.15
C GLY A 250 24.26 24.05 12.83
N ARG A 251 23.82 25.30 12.79
CA ARG A 251 23.21 25.95 11.62
C ARG A 251 24.15 25.91 10.42
N LEU A 252 23.56 25.88 9.23
CA LEU A 252 24.34 26.11 8.02
C LEU A 252 24.81 27.56 7.98
N CYS A 253 26.06 27.77 7.56
CA CYS A 253 26.55 29.13 7.38
C CYS A 253 25.76 29.81 6.26
N GLN A 254 25.78 31.15 6.24
CA GLN A 254 24.97 31.95 5.32
C GLN A 254 25.19 31.59 3.84
N LYS A 255 26.42 31.23 3.47
CA LYS A 255 26.77 30.80 2.10
C LYS A 255 26.12 29.46 1.75
N ASP A 256 26.20 28.49 2.64
CA ASP A 256 25.71 27.13 2.40
C ASP A 256 24.18 27.08 2.41
N ILE A 257 23.54 27.76 3.38
CA ILE A 257 22.09 27.84 3.43
C ILE A 257 21.53 28.62 2.22
N LYS A 258 22.21 29.66 1.75
CA LYS A 258 21.80 30.40 0.55
C LYS A 258 21.89 29.52 -0.69
N SER A 259 22.94 28.70 -0.80
CA SER A 259 23.11 27.75 -1.90
C SER A 259 22.03 26.66 -1.85
N PHE A 260 21.74 26.11 -0.67
CA PHE A 260 20.68 25.13 -0.48
C PHE A 260 19.28 25.72 -0.74
N PHE A 261 19.04 26.95 -0.30
CA PHE A 261 17.78 27.66 -0.54
C PHE A 261 17.57 27.95 -2.04
N GLU A 262 18.62 28.34 -2.75
CA GLU A 262 18.58 28.50 -4.21
C GLU A 262 18.14 27.21 -4.91
N GLU A 263 18.74 26.08 -4.53
CA GLU A 263 18.35 24.76 -5.02
C GLU A 263 16.87 24.45 -4.73
N CYS A 264 16.40 24.75 -3.51
CA CYS A 264 15.01 24.53 -3.11
C CYS A 264 14.00 25.36 -3.93
N VAL A 265 14.38 26.59 -4.30
CA VAL A 265 13.53 27.51 -5.07
C VAL A 265 13.54 27.18 -6.55
N PHE A 266 14.71 26.94 -7.13
CA PHE A 266 14.87 26.90 -8.58
C PHE A 266 15.12 25.51 -9.17
N GLY A 267 15.61 24.55 -8.36
CA GLY A 267 16.09 23.25 -8.82
C GLY A 267 17.22 23.36 -9.84
N ASP A 268 17.37 22.31 -10.66
CA ASP A 268 18.47 22.20 -11.64
C ASP A 268 18.46 23.22 -12.79
N GLN A 269 17.37 23.99 -12.97
CA GLN A 269 17.09 24.70 -14.24
C GLN A 269 17.25 26.22 -14.17
N LYS A 270 17.30 26.84 -12.99
CA LYS A 270 17.36 28.31 -12.86
C LYS A 270 18.25 28.68 -11.66
N SER A 271 18.93 29.81 -11.74
CA SER A 271 19.76 30.33 -10.65
C SER A 271 19.42 31.80 -10.39
N TRP A 272 20.01 32.38 -9.34
CA TRP A 272 19.90 33.82 -9.05
C TRP A 272 20.24 34.71 -10.26
N VAL A 273 21.08 34.23 -11.18
CA VAL A 273 21.49 34.92 -12.41
C VAL A 273 20.29 35.33 -13.27
N ASN A 274 19.26 34.48 -13.32
CA ASN A 274 18.06 34.74 -14.13
C ASN A 274 17.06 35.66 -13.42
N HIS A 275 17.23 35.92 -12.13
CA HIS A 275 16.30 36.67 -11.29
C HIS A 275 17.00 37.63 -10.30
N PRO A 276 17.80 38.60 -10.79
CA PRO A 276 18.62 39.45 -9.93
C PRO A 276 17.80 40.26 -8.90
N LYS A 277 16.61 40.75 -9.29
CA LYS A 277 15.69 41.46 -8.39
C LYS A 277 15.16 40.59 -7.23
N LEU A 278 15.06 39.28 -7.44
CA LEU A 278 14.65 38.34 -6.38
C LEU A 278 15.81 37.96 -5.47
N SER A 279 17.07 38.09 -5.93
CA SER A 279 18.25 37.72 -5.13
C SER A 279 18.41 38.57 -3.87
N GLU A 280 18.08 39.86 -3.93
CA GLU A 280 18.13 40.74 -2.77
C GLU A 280 17.09 40.35 -1.71
N VAL A 281 15.82 40.22 -2.13
CA VAL A 281 14.72 39.80 -1.24
C VAL A 281 14.96 38.38 -0.71
N GLY A 282 15.42 37.47 -1.57
CA GLY A 282 15.81 36.11 -1.21
C GLY A 282 16.89 36.07 -0.14
N SER A 283 17.91 36.92 -0.25
CA SER A 283 18.96 37.01 0.77
C SER A 283 18.39 37.50 2.11
N LYS A 284 17.44 38.44 2.11
CA LYS A 284 16.74 38.87 3.34
C LYS A 284 15.90 37.75 3.94
N ILE A 285 15.20 36.96 3.11
CA ILE A 285 14.43 35.78 3.56
C ILE A 285 15.38 34.74 4.16
N VAL A 286 16.49 34.42 3.50
CA VAL A 286 17.51 33.48 4.01
C VAL A 286 18.02 33.88 5.39
N ASN A 287 18.17 35.18 5.67
CA ASN A 287 18.55 35.65 7.00
C ASN A 287 17.48 35.32 8.05
N LYS A 288 16.18 35.43 7.72
CA LYS A 288 15.07 35.03 8.59
C LYS A 288 14.99 33.52 8.80
N LEU A 289 15.49 32.72 7.85
CA LEU A 289 15.54 31.26 7.96
C LEU A 289 16.60 30.74 8.93
N LYS A 290 17.48 31.61 9.43
CA LYS A 290 18.37 31.33 10.56
C LYS A 290 19.25 30.07 10.37
N GLY A 291 19.60 29.75 9.13
CA GLY A 291 20.45 28.62 8.79
C GLY A 291 19.81 27.23 8.96
N SER A 292 18.48 27.15 9.08
CA SER A 292 17.73 25.89 9.19
C SER A 292 17.41 25.29 7.80
N PRO A 293 17.92 24.08 7.47
CA PRO A 293 17.62 23.40 6.21
C PRO A 293 16.12 23.15 6.03
N LEU A 294 15.41 22.62 7.03
CA LEU A 294 13.98 22.34 6.88
C LEU A 294 13.18 23.61 6.60
N ALA A 295 13.46 24.70 7.32
CA ALA A 295 12.80 25.99 7.07
C ALA A 295 13.11 26.51 5.65
N ALA A 296 14.37 26.43 5.23
CA ALA A 296 14.78 26.85 3.89
C ALA A 296 14.11 26.03 2.80
N LYS A 297 13.97 24.71 2.98
CA LYS A 297 13.29 23.83 2.05
C LYS A 297 11.80 24.17 1.94
N THR A 298 11.13 24.34 3.08
CA THR A 298 9.70 24.62 3.15
C THR A 298 9.34 26.00 2.59
N VAL A 299 10.11 27.04 2.91
CA VAL A 299 9.90 28.40 2.36
C VAL A 299 10.39 28.49 0.92
N GLY A 300 11.46 27.80 0.55
CA GLY A 300 11.95 27.76 -0.83
C GLY A 300 10.91 27.16 -1.78
N ARG A 301 10.26 26.06 -1.37
CA ARG A 301 9.16 25.43 -2.12
C ARG A 301 7.92 26.31 -2.23
N LEU A 302 7.58 27.06 -1.18
CA LEU A 302 6.53 28.09 -1.24
C LEU A 302 6.83 29.10 -2.36
N LEU A 303 8.04 29.66 -2.35
CA LEU A 303 8.43 30.73 -3.26
C LEU A 303 8.60 30.26 -4.71
N ARG A 304 8.97 29.00 -4.92
CA ARG A 304 9.09 28.34 -6.24
C ARG A 304 7.81 28.44 -7.06
N ASN A 305 6.65 28.40 -6.41
CA ASN A 305 5.36 28.44 -7.09
C ASN A 305 5.09 29.79 -7.78
N LYS A 306 5.71 30.88 -7.32
CA LYS A 306 5.50 32.21 -7.87
C LYS A 306 6.74 33.10 -7.75
N LEU A 307 7.57 33.09 -8.80
CA LEU A 307 8.80 33.89 -8.92
C LEU A 307 8.51 35.37 -9.26
N THR A 308 7.72 36.04 -8.42
CA THR A 308 7.39 37.47 -8.57
C THR A 308 7.85 38.27 -7.36
N LEU A 309 8.39 39.47 -7.57
CA LEU A 309 8.91 40.33 -6.50
C LEU A 309 7.83 40.61 -5.45
N LYS A 310 6.61 40.96 -5.88
CA LYS A 310 5.46 41.20 -4.99
C LYS A 310 5.18 40.03 -4.05
N HIS A 311 5.25 38.79 -4.55
CA HIS A 311 5.01 37.61 -3.72
C HIS A 311 6.11 37.43 -2.68
N TRP A 312 7.37 37.54 -3.10
CA TRP A 312 8.53 37.37 -2.21
C TRP A 312 8.59 38.46 -1.14
N THR A 313 8.30 39.71 -1.49
CA THR A 313 8.21 40.82 -0.54
C THR A 313 7.09 40.57 0.47
N GLY A 314 5.92 40.10 0.03
CA GLY A 314 4.83 39.74 0.95
C GLY A 314 5.22 38.64 1.94
N VAL A 315 5.96 37.62 1.49
CA VAL A 315 6.51 36.57 2.38
C VAL A 315 7.54 37.15 3.34
N LEU A 316 8.41 38.07 2.90
CA LEU A 316 9.42 38.71 3.75
C LEU A 316 8.80 39.58 4.86
N GLU A 317 7.72 40.28 4.54
CA GLU A 317 7.01 41.25 5.41
C GLU A 317 5.90 40.59 6.26
N SER A 318 5.79 39.27 6.21
CA SER A 318 4.75 38.52 6.92
C SER A 318 4.88 38.62 8.45
N LYS A 319 3.75 38.71 9.16
CA LYS A 319 3.73 38.87 10.63
C LYS A 319 4.12 37.60 11.38
N GLU A 320 4.08 36.45 10.72
CA GLU A 320 4.45 35.16 11.29
C GLU A 320 5.89 35.20 11.80
N TRP A 321 6.79 35.93 11.13
CA TRP A 321 8.17 36.16 11.58
C TRP A 321 8.28 36.85 12.94
N GLU A 322 7.23 37.57 13.39
CA GLU A 322 7.19 38.27 14.68
C GLU A 322 6.78 37.34 15.83
N SER A 323 6.25 36.14 15.53
CA SER A 323 5.81 35.13 16.51
C SER A 323 6.93 34.21 17.01
N GLU A 324 8.18 34.53 16.68
CA GLU A 324 9.36 33.78 17.07
C GLU A 324 9.56 33.81 18.60
N SER A 325 9.43 32.65 19.23
CA SER A 325 9.60 32.51 20.68
C SER A 325 11.07 32.46 21.11
N ASN A 326 11.91 31.81 20.31
CA ASN A 326 13.33 31.54 20.56
C ASN A 326 14.16 31.62 19.28
N GLU A 327 15.49 31.78 19.38
CA GLU A 327 16.35 31.85 18.20
C GLU A 327 16.28 30.58 17.33
N ASN A 328 16.09 29.40 17.92
CA ASN A 328 16.03 28.10 17.25
C ASN A 328 14.62 27.70 16.77
N ASP A 329 13.60 28.54 16.98
CA ASP A 329 12.23 28.25 16.59
C ASP A 329 12.07 28.36 15.07
N ILE A 330 11.67 27.25 14.43
CA ILE A 330 11.39 27.19 12.99
C ILE A 330 9.89 27.18 12.69
N MET A 331 9.03 27.09 13.70
CA MET A 331 7.58 27.03 13.51
C MET A 331 7.02 28.23 12.76
N PRO A 332 7.50 29.47 12.98
CA PRO A 332 7.10 30.62 12.18
C PRO A 332 7.27 30.40 10.68
N ALA A 333 8.41 29.86 10.26
CA ALA A 333 8.68 29.59 8.84
C ALA A 333 7.79 28.47 8.28
N LEU A 334 7.54 27.40 9.05
CA LEU A 334 6.66 26.31 8.63
C LEU A 334 5.19 26.76 8.56
N LYS A 335 4.73 27.52 9.57
CA LYS A 335 3.39 28.10 9.64
C LYS A 335 3.13 29.07 8.49
N LEU A 336 4.12 29.89 8.16
CA LEU A 336 4.08 30.79 7.01
C LEU A 336 3.82 30.04 5.70
N SER A 337 4.54 28.94 5.46
CA SER A 337 4.29 28.10 4.28
C SER A 337 2.90 27.45 4.29
N TYR A 338 2.38 27.08 5.45
CA TYR A 338 1.03 26.55 5.58
C TYR A 338 -0.04 27.60 5.26
N ASP A 339 0.12 28.82 5.77
CA ASP A 339 -0.86 29.91 5.57
C ASP A 339 -0.97 30.34 4.10
N HIS A 340 0.10 30.15 3.33
CA HIS A 340 0.11 30.38 1.90
C HIS A 340 -0.41 29.21 1.06
N LEU A 341 -0.70 28.04 1.65
CA LEU A 341 -1.34 26.95 0.92
C LEU A 341 -2.78 27.35 0.55
N PRO A 342 -3.30 26.89 -0.61
CA PRO A 342 -4.72 26.92 -0.87
C PRO A 342 -5.53 26.26 0.26
N PHE A 343 -6.69 26.84 0.60
CA PHE A 343 -7.52 26.38 1.72
C PHE A 343 -7.84 24.88 1.71
N HIS A 344 -8.10 24.30 0.53
CA HIS A 344 -8.38 22.86 0.42
C HIS A 344 -7.17 21.98 0.79
N LEU A 345 -5.93 22.44 0.50
CA LEU A 345 -4.71 21.73 0.91
C LEU A 345 -4.44 21.94 2.41
N GLN A 346 -4.70 23.13 2.95
CA GLN A 346 -4.65 23.39 4.38
C GLN A 346 -5.53 22.40 5.16
N GLN A 347 -6.78 22.24 4.73
CA GLN A 347 -7.71 21.28 5.33
C GLN A 347 -7.19 19.84 5.25
N CYS A 348 -6.73 19.41 4.06
CA CYS A 348 -6.21 18.05 3.88
C CYS A 348 -5.03 17.76 4.81
N PHE A 349 -4.12 18.72 4.96
CA PHE A 349 -2.95 18.61 5.84
C PHE A 349 -3.30 18.70 7.33
N SER A 350 -4.19 19.62 7.74
CA SER A 350 -4.53 19.82 9.15
C SER A 350 -5.12 18.56 9.78
N PHE A 351 -5.98 17.84 9.03
CA PHE A 351 -6.56 16.57 9.50
C PHE A 351 -5.55 15.42 9.60
N CYS A 352 -4.36 15.55 9.00
CA CYS A 352 -3.30 14.56 9.20
C CYS A 352 -2.75 14.58 10.63
N GLY A 353 -2.96 15.66 11.40
CA GLY A 353 -2.60 15.72 12.83
C GLY A 353 -3.41 14.77 13.73
N LEU A 354 -4.50 14.17 13.22
CA LEU A 354 -5.24 13.11 13.90
C LEU A 354 -4.53 11.75 13.85
N PHE A 355 -3.66 11.54 12.88
CA PHE A 355 -2.87 10.32 12.83
C PHE A 355 -1.72 10.43 13.82
N PRO A 356 -1.25 9.31 14.39
CA PRO A 356 0.00 9.29 15.14
C PRO A 356 1.12 9.86 14.30
N GLU A 357 2.15 10.38 14.95
CA GLU A 357 3.38 10.70 14.23
C GLU A 357 3.90 9.44 13.51
N ASP A 358 4.64 9.62 12.42
CA ASP A 358 5.15 8.54 11.54
C ASP A 358 4.18 7.66 10.84
N TYR A 359 2.91 8.02 10.88
CA TYR A 359 1.96 7.26 10.14
C TYR A 359 2.37 7.20 8.66
N GLU A 360 2.63 5.98 8.18
CA GLU A 360 2.97 5.73 6.79
C GLU A 360 1.68 5.67 5.98
N PHE A 361 1.38 6.76 5.28
CA PHE A 361 0.16 6.85 4.50
C PHE A 361 0.28 6.09 3.18
N GLY A 362 -0.68 5.21 2.91
CA GLY A 362 -0.98 4.82 1.53
C GLY A 362 -1.73 5.95 0.81
N SER A 363 -1.44 6.17 -0.48
CA SER A 363 -2.15 7.23 -1.25
C SER A 363 -3.67 7.04 -1.25
N LYS A 364 -4.14 5.82 -1.54
CA LYS A 364 -5.57 5.49 -1.54
C LYS A 364 -6.19 5.65 -0.15
N GLU A 365 -5.50 5.22 0.90
CA GLU A 365 -5.96 5.34 2.28
C GLU A 365 -6.21 6.81 2.65
N LEU A 366 -5.25 7.67 2.37
CA LEU A 366 -5.35 9.09 2.72
C LEU A 366 -6.44 9.80 1.90
N VAL A 367 -6.56 9.47 0.60
CA VAL A 367 -7.62 10.00 -0.25
C VAL A 367 -9.00 9.53 0.21
N HIS A 368 -9.17 8.26 0.55
CA HIS A 368 -10.44 7.73 1.08
C HIS A 368 -10.81 8.37 2.42
N PHE A 369 -9.81 8.64 3.28
CA PHE A 369 -10.03 9.38 4.51
C PHE A 369 -10.54 10.80 4.25
N TRP A 370 -9.95 11.52 3.29
CA TRP A 370 -10.44 12.85 2.89
C TRP A 370 -11.82 12.82 2.22
N ILE A 371 -12.17 11.75 1.48
CA ILE A 371 -13.54 11.51 1.01
C ILE A 371 -14.49 11.37 2.21
N GLY A 372 -14.11 10.57 3.21
CA GLY A 372 -14.89 10.37 4.45
C GLY A 372 -15.15 11.67 5.22
N LEU A 373 -14.15 12.54 5.27
CA LEU A 373 -14.26 13.87 5.87
C LEU A 373 -15.09 14.85 5.01
N ASP A 374 -15.33 14.55 3.74
CA ASP A 374 -16.04 15.38 2.76
C ASP A 374 -15.38 16.76 2.58
N ILE A 375 -14.05 16.74 2.41
CA ILE A 375 -13.22 17.95 2.22
C ILE A 375 -12.68 18.08 0.79
N LEU A 376 -12.88 17.07 -0.06
CA LEU A 376 -12.45 17.08 -1.45
C LEU A 376 -13.47 17.81 -2.33
N HIS A 377 -13.16 19.05 -2.70
CA HIS A 377 -14.01 19.87 -3.55
C HIS A 377 -13.25 20.27 -4.82
N SER A 378 -13.81 20.02 -6.00
CA SER A 378 -13.29 20.53 -7.28
C SER A 378 -14.16 21.65 -7.80
N ARG A 379 -13.58 22.68 -8.45
CA ARG A 379 -14.35 23.68 -9.21
C ARG A 379 -15.09 23.06 -10.39
N ASP A 380 -14.58 21.96 -10.94
CA ASP A 380 -15.17 21.20 -12.05
C ASP A 380 -15.71 19.84 -11.56
N GLN A 381 -16.63 19.83 -10.60
CA GLN A 381 -17.23 18.59 -10.06
C GLN A 381 -17.88 17.70 -11.13
N LYS A 382 -18.21 18.26 -12.31
CA LYS A 382 -18.82 17.50 -13.42
C LYS A 382 -17.80 16.70 -14.25
N ARG A 383 -16.49 16.90 -14.07
CA ARG A 383 -15.46 16.30 -14.95
C ARG A 383 -14.42 15.43 -14.25
N LYS A 384 -14.18 15.61 -12.94
CA LYS A 384 -13.14 14.86 -12.22
C LYS A 384 -13.73 14.11 -11.03
N ARG A 385 -13.29 12.86 -10.83
CA ARG A 385 -13.67 12.05 -9.67
C ARG A 385 -12.98 12.57 -8.41
N LEU A 386 -13.56 12.29 -7.25
CA LEU A 386 -12.95 12.70 -5.97
C LEU A 386 -11.60 12.01 -5.73
N GLU A 387 -11.41 10.77 -6.20
CA GLU A 387 -10.10 10.10 -6.09
C GLU A 387 -9.01 10.85 -6.84
N ASP A 388 -9.32 11.29 -8.07
CA ASP A 388 -8.38 12.04 -8.91
C ASP A 388 -8.05 13.40 -8.27
N VAL A 389 -9.07 14.08 -7.72
CA VAL A 389 -8.90 15.34 -7.00
C VAL A 389 -8.04 15.16 -5.75
N GLY A 390 -8.33 14.13 -4.95
CA GLY A 390 -7.54 13.80 -3.76
C GLY A 390 -6.09 13.46 -4.10
N LEU A 391 -5.86 12.71 -5.17
CA LEU A 391 -4.49 12.39 -5.62
C LEU A 391 -3.75 13.64 -6.11
N CYS A 392 -4.44 14.57 -6.80
CA CYS A 392 -3.88 15.87 -7.15
C CYS A 392 -3.49 16.65 -5.89
N TYR A 393 -4.36 16.71 -4.88
CA TYR A 393 -4.09 17.42 -3.62
C TYR A 393 -2.91 16.82 -2.85
N LEU A 394 -2.81 15.48 -2.80
CA LEU A 394 -1.64 14.81 -2.22
C LEU A 394 -0.36 15.15 -2.99
N THR A 395 -0.41 15.13 -4.32
CA THR A 395 0.73 15.51 -5.18
C THR A 395 1.14 16.95 -4.94
N ASP A 396 0.17 17.87 -4.83
CA ASP A 396 0.43 19.27 -4.54
C ASP A 396 1.05 19.43 -3.15
N LEU A 397 0.55 18.75 -2.12
CA LEU A 397 1.14 18.79 -0.77
C LEU A 397 2.59 18.26 -0.74
N VAL A 398 2.90 17.22 -1.52
CA VAL A 398 4.29 16.76 -1.73
C VAL A 398 5.13 17.84 -2.39
N ASN A 399 4.62 18.46 -3.46
CA ASN A 399 5.32 19.53 -4.18
C ASN A 399 5.61 20.74 -3.27
N HIS A 400 4.69 21.07 -2.36
CA HIS A 400 4.88 22.12 -1.35
C HIS A 400 5.78 21.68 -0.18
N GLY A 401 6.15 20.40 -0.09
CA GLY A 401 7.05 19.86 0.93
C GLY A 401 6.43 19.50 2.26
N PHE A 402 5.10 19.40 2.32
CA PHE A 402 4.39 18.94 3.50
C PHE A 402 4.40 17.41 3.65
N PHE A 403 4.59 16.69 2.52
CA PHE A 403 4.77 15.25 2.48
C PHE A 403 6.06 14.86 1.79
N LYS A 404 6.59 13.72 2.21
CA LYS A 404 7.73 13.03 1.62
C LYS A 404 7.27 11.70 1.03
N ILE A 405 7.70 11.40 -0.19
CA ILE A 405 7.49 10.10 -0.83
C ILE A 405 8.69 9.21 -0.50
N ASN A 406 8.41 8.04 0.04
CA ASN A 406 9.39 6.98 0.29
C ASN A 406 8.93 5.70 -0.45
N LYS A 407 9.78 4.67 -0.49
CA LYS A 407 9.44 3.37 -1.08
C LYS A 407 9.64 2.26 -0.04
N LYS A 408 8.72 1.31 -0.02
CA LYS A 408 8.87 0.07 0.76
C LYS A 408 9.80 -0.90 0.02
N GLU A 409 10.23 -1.96 0.71
CA GLU A 409 11.06 -3.03 0.13
C GLU A 409 10.41 -3.70 -1.09
N ASP A 410 9.07 -3.75 -1.14
CA ASP A 410 8.27 -4.27 -2.26
C ASP A 410 8.12 -3.26 -3.42
N GLY A 411 8.71 -2.07 -3.31
CA GLY A 411 8.65 -0.99 -4.30
C GLY A 411 7.41 -0.11 -4.21
N HIS A 412 6.44 -0.40 -3.33
CA HIS A 412 5.25 0.42 -3.19
C HIS A 412 5.56 1.77 -2.51
N PRO A 413 5.09 2.90 -3.08
CA PRO A 413 5.31 4.20 -2.49
C PRO A 413 4.44 4.40 -1.25
N TYR A 414 4.99 5.04 -0.23
CA TYR A 414 4.26 5.54 0.93
C TYR A 414 4.63 6.99 1.20
N TYR A 415 3.72 7.68 1.89
CA TYR A 415 3.84 9.11 2.16
C TYR A 415 4.06 9.30 3.65
N GLY A 416 5.06 10.09 4.03
CA GLY A 416 5.35 10.45 5.42
C GLY A 416 5.32 11.97 5.61
N ILE A 417 5.01 12.41 6.82
CA ILE A 417 5.08 13.81 7.24
C ILE A 417 6.29 13.95 8.18
N HIS A 418 7.11 14.97 8.00
CA HIS A 418 8.23 15.26 8.91
C HIS A 418 7.69 15.63 10.30
N ASP A 419 8.35 15.22 11.38
CA ASP A 419 7.89 15.47 12.77
C ASP A 419 7.46 16.92 13.05
N LEU A 420 8.28 17.90 12.68
CA LEU A 420 7.99 19.32 12.85
C LEU A 420 6.81 19.81 11.99
N LEU A 421 6.56 19.16 10.85
CA LEU A 421 5.34 19.40 10.06
C LEU A 421 4.12 18.71 10.69
N HIS A 422 4.27 17.53 11.27
CA HIS A 422 3.20 16.89 12.02
C HIS A 422 2.81 17.72 13.26
N GLU A 423 3.79 18.25 13.99
CA GLU A 423 3.58 19.20 15.08
C GLU A 423 2.81 20.44 14.60
N LEU A 424 3.19 20.99 13.45
CA LEU A 424 2.43 22.06 12.82
C LEU A 424 0.98 21.64 12.52
N ALA A 425 0.76 20.44 11.96
CA ALA A 425 -0.58 19.92 11.67
C ALA A 425 -1.45 19.81 12.94
N VAL A 426 -0.87 19.34 14.04
CA VAL A 426 -1.53 19.29 15.37
C VAL A 426 -1.84 20.71 15.86
N LYS A 427 -0.89 21.64 15.77
CA LYS A 427 -1.06 23.02 16.21
C LYS A 427 -2.16 23.75 15.45
N VAL A 428 -2.16 23.66 14.11
CA VAL A 428 -3.16 24.35 13.26
C VAL A 428 -4.54 23.71 13.32
N SER A 429 -4.65 22.43 13.72
CA SER A 429 -5.92 21.71 13.84
C SER A 429 -6.50 21.70 15.26
N SER A 430 -5.72 22.12 16.27
CA SER A 430 -6.03 22.05 17.71
C SER A 430 -7.38 22.64 18.15
N TYR A 431 -7.97 23.53 17.35
CA TYR A 431 -9.29 24.10 17.63
C TYR A 431 -10.43 23.07 17.50
N GLU A 432 -10.35 22.14 16.54
CA GLU A 432 -11.39 21.12 16.29
C GLU A 432 -10.88 19.67 16.43
N CYS A 433 -9.57 19.46 16.40
CA CYS A 433 -8.93 18.15 16.46
C CYS A 433 -8.19 17.96 17.79
N LEU A 434 -8.31 16.78 18.38
CA LEU A 434 -7.60 16.39 19.59
C LEU A 434 -7.00 14.99 19.39
N SER A 435 -5.68 14.90 19.57
CA SER A 435 -4.93 13.63 19.54
C SER A 435 -4.43 13.33 20.94
N ILE A 436 -4.87 12.21 21.51
CA ILE A 436 -4.59 11.80 22.88
C ILE A 436 -3.68 10.57 22.86
N TYR A 437 -2.56 10.64 23.55
CA TYR A 437 -1.70 9.48 23.82
C TYR A 437 -1.99 8.97 25.24
N SER A 438 -1.95 7.67 25.45
CA SER A 438 -2.14 7.02 26.77
C SER A 438 -1.28 7.66 27.87
N SER A 439 -0.03 7.99 27.56
CA SER A 439 0.91 8.64 28.49
C SER A 439 0.51 10.04 28.96
N SER A 440 -0.31 10.77 28.18
CA SER A 440 -0.69 12.16 28.45
C SER A 440 -2.18 12.34 28.79
N MET A 441 -2.98 11.27 28.82
CA MET A 441 -4.43 11.30 29.05
C MET A 441 -4.87 12.07 30.30
N ARG A 442 -4.11 12.01 31.39
CA ARG A 442 -4.49 12.64 32.67
C ARG A 442 -4.40 14.16 32.64
N HIS A 443 -3.40 14.69 31.93
CA HIS A 443 -3.02 16.09 32.01
C HIS A 443 -3.48 16.91 30.80
N ILE A 444 -4.04 16.27 29.77
CA ILE A 444 -4.43 16.94 28.53
C ILE A 444 -5.64 17.86 28.73
N GLU A 445 -5.54 19.12 28.34
CA GLU A 445 -6.70 20.01 28.30
C GLU A 445 -7.58 19.68 27.09
N ILE A 446 -8.90 19.61 27.29
CA ILE A 446 -9.86 19.24 26.23
C ILE A 446 -10.62 20.49 25.82
N PRO A 447 -10.41 21.00 24.60
CA PRO A 447 -11.19 22.13 24.10
C PRO A 447 -12.68 21.79 24.02
N PRO A 448 -13.59 22.72 24.33
CA PRO A 448 -15.04 22.48 24.28
C PRO A 448 -15.55 22.26 22.85
N CYS A 449 -14.76 22.62 21.84
CA CYS A 449 -15.12 22.58 20.42
C CYS A 449 -14.60 21.33 19.69
N VAL A 450 -13.99 20.37 20.38
CA VAL A 450 -13.45 19.15 19.74
C VAL A 450 -14.53 18.42 18.95
N ARG A 451 -14.26 18.21 17.66
CA ARG A 451 -15.10 17.46 16.71
C ARG A 451 -14.38 16.22 16.19
N HIS A 452 -13.07 16.16 16.27
CA HIS A 452 -12.28 15.07 15.73
C HIS A 452 -11.32 14.57 16.81
N LEU A 453 -11.42 13.30 17.14
CA LEU A 453 -10.68 12.69 18.23
C LEU A 453 -9.86 11.52 17.70
N SER A 454 -8.61 11.50 18.10
CA SER A 454 -7.71 10.37 17.96
C SER A 454 -7.23 9.93 19.35
N ILE A 455 -7.23 8.63 19.59
CA ILE A 455 -6.67 8.04 20.80
C ILE A 455 -5.65 7.00 20.37
N THR A 456 -4.43 7.11 20.89
CA THR A 456 -3.33 6.17 20.65
C THR A 456 -2.91 5.53 21.97
N ILE A 457 -2.91 4.20 22.01
CA ILE A 457 -2.43 3.40 23.13
C ILE A 457 -1.09 2.76 22.73
N ASP A 458 -0.13 2.74 23.65
CA ASP A 458 1.13 2.04 23.45
C ASP A 458 1.00 0.57 23.88
N ASP A 459 1.68 -0.32 23.18
CA ASP A 459 1.78 -1.75 23.52
C ASP A 459 2.24 -1.97 24.97
N THR A 460 3.00 -1.01 25.57
CA THR A 460 3.40 -1.06 26.99
C THR A 460 2.24 -1.02 27.96
N ASP A 461 1.16 -0.34 27.61
CA ASP A 461 0.09 -0.01 28.55
C ASP A 461 -0.87 -1.18 28.81
N VAL A 462 -0.64 -2.30 28.11
CA VAL A 462 -1.45 -3.52 28.20
C VAL A 462 -0.57 -4.76 28.50
N LYS A 463 0.70 -4.55 28.90
CA LYS A 463 1.63 -5.66 29.18
C LYS A 463 1.34 -6.38 30.48
N ASP A 464 0.76 -5.69 31.45
CA ASP A 464 0.45 -6.24 32.77
C ASP A 464 -0.85 -5.67 33.32
N ARG A 465 -1.29 -6.23 34.45
CA ARG A 465 -2.58 -5.88 35.05
C ARG A 465 -2.61 -4.46 35.62
N MET A 466 -1.50 -3.98 36.18
CA MET A 466 -1.45 -2.65 36.80
C MET A 466 -1.50 -1.55 35.74
N SER A 467 -0.73 -1.70 34.65
CA SER A 467 -0.77 -0.79 33.50
C SER A 467 -2.16 -0.75 32.84
N PHE A 468 -2.81 -1.90 32.72
CA PHE A 468 -4.20 -1.98 32.25
C PHE A 468 -5.19 -1.23 33.15
N GLU A 469 -5.14 -1.47 34.47
CA GLU A 469 -6.05 -0.82 35.43
C GLU A 469 -5.84 0.71 35.47
N ASP A 470 -4.60 1.18 35.32
CA ASP A 470 -4.28 2.61 35.22
C ASP A 470 -4.90 3.24 33.96
N LEU A 471 -4.69 2.63 32.80
CA LEU A 471 -5.21 3.11 31.53
C LEU A 471 -6.75 3.10 31.49
N ASP A 472 -7.36 2.03 31.99
CA ASP A 472 -8.81 1.93 32.10
C ASP A 472 -9.39 3.01 33.05
N GLY A 473 -8.71 3.30 34.16
CA GLY A 473 -9.02 4.44 35.02
C GLY A 473 -8.95 5.78 34.27
N ASN A 474 -7.94 5.96 33.42
CA ASN A 474 -7.75 7.17 32.60
C ASN A 474 -8.88 7.36 31.58
N LEU A 475 -9.30 6.28 30.90
CA LEU A 475 -10.42 6.30 29.97
C LEU A 475 -11.75 6.64 30.67
N ARG A 476 -11.99 6.14 31.89
CA ARG A 476 -13.17 6.51 32.69
C ARG A 476 -13.12 7.98 33.13
N ALA A 477 -11.95 8.52 33.40
CA ALA A 477 -11.79 9.94 33.73
C ALA A 477 -12.05 10.83 32.50
N LEU A 478 -11.66 10.36 31.30
CA LEU A 478 -11.90 11.06 30.04
C LEU A 478 -13.40 11.23 29.74
N ASP A 479 -14.22 10.22 30.05
CA ASP A 479 -15.68 10.23 29.88
C ASP A 479 -16.35 11.45 30.53
N LYS A 480 -15.86 11.87 31.69
CA LYS A 480 -16.42 13.02 32.42
C LYS A 480 -16.06 14.37 31.81
N ARG A 481 -15.04 14.42 30.93
CA ARG A 481 -14.42 15.65 30.41
C ARG A 481 -14.72 15.86 28.94
N LEU A 482 -14.96 14.78 28.20
CA LEU A 482 -15.13 14.78 26.75
C LEU A 482 -16.61 14.83 26.35
N LYS A 483 -16.99 15.83 25.55
CA LYS A 483 -18.33 15.92 24.96
C LYS A 483 -18.42 15.16 23.64
N VAL A 484 -18.86 13.90 23.69
CA VAL A 484 -18.85 13.01 22.52
C VAL A 484 -20.03 13.19 21.56
N GLU A 485 -21.13 13.82 21.98
CA GLU A 485 -22.35 14.04 21.17
C GLU A 485 -22.09 14.77 19.85
N HIS A 486 -21.00 15.52 19.83
CA HIS A 486 -20.60 16.42 18.77
C HIS A 486 -19.46 15.89 17.92
N LEU A 487 -18.94 14.72 18.27
CA LEU A 487 -17.81 14.08 17.63
C LEU A 487 -18.19 13.60 16.22
N ARG A 488 -17.38 13.98 15.24
CA ARG A 488 -17.48 13.63 13.82
C ARG A 488 -16.44 12.61 13.39
N THR A 489 -15.29 12.58 14.04
CA THR A 489 -14.24 11.59 13.74
C THR A 489 -13.78 10.93 15.02
N LEU A 490 -13.70 9.60 14.99
CA LEU A 490 -13.09 8.79 16.03
C LEU A 490 -12.03 7.90 15.39
N MET A 491 -10.79 8.04 15.85
CA MET A 491 -9.67 7.21 15.43
C MET A 491 -9.04 6.55 16.65
N LEU A 492 -8.91 5.24 16.62
CA LEU A 492 -8.28 4.44 17.67
C LEU A 492 -7.05 3.74 17.10
N PHE A 493 -5.89 3.95 17.73
CA PHE A 493 -4.60 3.40 17.33
C PHE A 493 -3.97 2.58 18.47
N GLY A 494 -3.30 1.49 18.11
CA GLY A 494 -2.66 0.55 19.05
C GLY A 494 -3.53 -0.65 19.43
N ASP A 495 -2.96 -1.53 20.25
CA ASP A 495 -3.58 -2.79 20.67
C ASP A 495 -4.58 -2.58 21.83
N TYR A 496 -5.84 -2.35 21.49
CA TYR A 496 -6.91 -2.32 22.49
C TYR A 496 -7.37 -3.75 22.80
N HIS A 497 -6.95 -4.28 23.94
CA HIS A 497 -7.49 -5.54 24.42
C HIS A 497 -9.01 -5.48 24.59
N GLY A 498 -9.71 -6.59 24.28
CA GLY A 498 -11.17 -6.66 24.32
C GLY A 498 -11.81 -6.31 25.67
N SER A 499 -11.04 -6.29 26.76
CA SER A 499 -11.48 -5.82 28.09
C SER A 499 -11.79 -4.32 28.15
N PHE A 500 -11.23 -3.49 27.26
CA PHE A 500 -11.55 -2.05 27.19
C PHE A 500 -12.91 -1.76 26.55
N THR A 501 -13.52 -2.74 25.87
CA THR A 501 -14.77 -2.57 25.11
C THR A 501 -15.90 -1.98 25.95
N LYS A 502 -16.06 -2.42 27.21
CA LYS A 502 -17.09 -1.88 28.11
C LYS A 502 -16.85 -0.41 28.45
N THR A 503 -15.59 -0.04 28.68
CA THR A 503 -15.20 1.33 29.04
C THR A 503 -15.37 2.26 27.83
N LEU A 504 -14.87 1.86 26.66
CA LEU A 504 -15.03 2.61 25.40
C LEU A 504 -16.48 2.67 24.93
N GLY A 505 -17.22 1.57 25.11
CA GLY A 505 -18.66 1.49 24.83
C GLY A 505 -19.49 2.46 25.69
N GLY A 506 -19.07 2.68 26.94
CA GLY A 506 -19.62 3.75 27.78
C GLY A 506 -19.25 5.14 27.26
N LEU A 507 -17.95 5.36 27.03
CA LEU A 507 -17.38 6.63 26.58
C LEU A 507 -18.02 7.16 25.29
N PHE A 508 -18.25 6.28 24.30
CA PHE A 508 -18.74 6.68 22.97
C PHE A 508 -20.24 6.42 22.77
N LYS A 509 -20.98 6.11 23.83
CA LYS A 509 -22.40 5.76 23.76
C LYS A 509 -23.26 6.82 23.07
N GLU A 510 -22.97 8.09 23.32
CA GLU A 510 -23.73 9.24 22.80
C GLU A 510 -23.10 9.85 21.53
N ALA A 511 -22.05 9.25 20.97
CA ALA A 511 -21.32 9.73 19.79
C ALA A 511 -22.08 9.51 18.46
N THR A 512 -23.29 10.07 18.34
CA THR A 512 -24.19 9.82 17.20
C THR A 512 -23.88 10.66 15.95
N ALA A 513 -23.07 11.72 16.08
CA ALA A 513 -22.69 12.62 15.00
C ALA A 513 -21.49 12.13 14.15
N LEU A 514 -20.99 10.91 14.42
CA LEU A 514 -19.80 10.37 13.76
C LEU A 514 -20.00 10.22 12.25
N ARG A 515 -18.97 10.64 11.51
CA ARG A 515 -18.82 10.57 10.06
C ARG A 515 -17.65 9.69 9.64
N VAL A 516 -16.59 9.65 10.45
CA VAL A 516 -15.38 8.89 10.18
C VAL A 516 -15.05 8.04 11.40
N ILE A 517 -14.90 6.74 11.18
CA ILE A 517 -14.40 5.79 12.17
C ILE A 517 -13.17 5.10 11.59
N PHE A 518 -12.07 5.18 12.30
CA PHE A 518 -10.85 4.45 12.01
C PHE A 518 -10.47 3.62 13.23
N LEU A 519 -10.40 2.30 13.07
CA LEU A 519 -9.97 1.38 14.11
C LEU A 519 -8.73 0.64 13.63
N SER A 520 -7.58 0.90 14.26
CA SER A 520 -6.37 0.09 14.10
C SER A 520 -6.42 -1.09 15.05
N GLU A 521 -5.87 -2.23 14.62
CA GLU A 521 -5.62 -3.42 15.46
C GLU A 521 -6.80 -3.84 16.35
N ALA A 522 -8.02 -3.77 15.82
CA ALA A 522 -9.23 -4.05 16.58
C ALA A 522 -9.30 -5.54 16.98
N SER A 523 -9.31 -5.86 18.27
CA SER A 523 -9.51 -7.22 18.80
C SER A 523 -10.93 -7.46 19.35
N TYR A 524 -11.90 -6.66 18.92
CA TYR A 524 -13.23 -6.55 19.54
C TYR A 524 -14.32 -6.31 18.50
N ASN A 525 -15.58 -6.56 18.88
CA ASN A 525 -16.71 -6.27 17.98
C ASN A 525 -17.03 -4.78 17.96
N LEU A 526 -17.44 -4.30 16.78
CA LEU A 526 -17.78 -2.90 16.56
C LEU A 526 -18.96 -2.44 17.43
N GLU A 527 -19.95 -3.32 17.65
CA GLU A 527 -21.11 -3.03 18.50
C GLU A 527 -20.75 -2.92 20.00
N ASP A 528 -19.62 -3.50 20.44
CA ASP A 528 -19.21 -3.44 21.84
C ASP A 528 -18.62 -2.05 22.18
N ILE A 529 -17.85 -1.48 21.25
CA ILE A 529 -17.31 -0.10 21.37
C ILE A 529 -18.34 0.95 20.99
N LEU A 530 -19.23 0.64 20.04
CA LEU A 530 -20.25 1.57 19.56
C LEU A 530 -21.64 0.96 19.78
N GLN A 531 -22.06 0.90 21.05
CA GLN A 531 -23.33 0.27 21.48
C GLN A 531 -24.57 0.76 20.71
N ASN A 532 -24.53 2.00 20.21
CA ASN A 532 -25.58 2.63 19.42
C ASN A 532 -25.24 2.69 17.91
N PHE A 533 -24.51 1.72 17.36
CA PHE A 533 -24.03 1.75 15.97
C PHE A 533 -25.12 2.06 14.94
N SER A 534 -26.34 1.56 15.16
CA SER A 534 -27.50 1.83 14.28
C SER A 534 -27.93 3.30 14.23
N LYS A 535 -27.54 4.14 15.19
CA LYS A 535 -27.81 5.58 15.23
C LYS A 535 -26.76 6.42 14.48
N LEU A 536 -25.67 5.82 14.01
CA LEU A 536 -24.58 6.50 13.29
C LEU A 536 -24.96 6.85 11.85
N VAL A 537 -26.12 7.46 11.65
CA VAL A 537 -26.73 7.72 10.33
C VAL A 537 -25.90 8.67 9.46
N HIS A 538 -24.98 9.43 10.07
CA HIS A 538 -24.07 10.34 9.41
C HIS A 538 -22.74 9.72 8.98
N LEU A 539 -22.53 8.42 9.26
CA LEU A 539 -21.28 7.73 8.95
C LEU A 539 -21.03 7.70 7.44
N ARG A 540 -19.81 8.09 7.03
CA ARG A 540 -19.33 8.16 5.65
C ARG A 540 -18.13 7.26 5.40
N TYR A 541 -17.27 7.11 6.40
CA TYR A 541 -16.05 6.31 6.32
C TYR A 541 -15.95 5.38 7.52
N LEU A 542 -15.76 4.10 7.22
CA LEU A 542 -15.46 3.07 8.20
C LEU A 542 -14.22 2.31 7.73
N ARG A 543 -13.15 2.39 8.50
CA ARG A 543 -11.97 1.52 8.33
C ARG A 543 -11.70 0.72 9.57
N ILE A 544 -11.48 -0.58 9.36
CA ILE A 544 -11.13 -1.52 10.43
C ILE A 544 -9.91 -2.31 9.98
N LYS A 545 -8.82 -2.20 10.73
CA LYS A 545 -7.66 -3.09 10.65
C LYS A 545 -7.76 -4.04 11.83
N SER A 546 -7.74 -5.35 11.60
CA SER A 546 -7.90 -6.35 12.66
C SER A 546 -7.16 -7.64 12.32
N GLY A 547 -6.30 -8.07 13.24
CA GLY A 547 -5.69 -9.40 13.21
C GLY A 547 -6.62 -10.52 13.69
N TYR A 548 -7.85 -10.20 14.10
CA TYR A 548 -8.79 -11.09 14.76
C TYR A 548 -10.10 -11.25 13.96
N ASP A 549 -10.95 -12.16 14.42
CA ASP A 549 -12.28 -12.35 13.84
C ASP A 549 -13.17 -11.13 14.10
N LEU A 550 -13.68 -10.54 13.03
CA LEU A 550 -14.54 -9.37 13.06
C LEU A 550 -16.00 -9.74 12.75
N CYS A 551 -16.93 -9.38 13.62
CA CYS A 551 -18.36 -9.40 13.31
C CYS A 551 -18.84 -7.99 12.98
N LEU A 552 -19.27 -7.76 11.72
CA LEU A 552 -19.84 -6.47 11.33
C LEU A 552 -21.34 -6.43 11.64
N PRO A 553 -21.84 -5.30 12.18
CA PRO A 553 -23.26 -5.15 12.50
C PRO A 553 -24.11 -5.13 11.23
N ASN A 554 -25.23 -5.85 11.25
CA ASN A 554 -26.24 -5.79 10.18
C ASN A 554 -26.81 -4.38 9.99
N ALA A 555 -26.69 -3.49 10.99
CA ALA A 555 -27.09 -2.09 10.87
C ALA A 555 -26.26 -1.31 9.84
N LEU A 556 -25.06 -1.77 9.47
CA LEU A 556 -24.18 -1.12 8.49
C LEU A 556 -24.90 -0.86 7.16
N VAL A 557 -25.74 -1.79 6.68
CA VAL A 557 -26.47 -1.66 5.41
C VAL A 557 -27.58 -0.58 5.43
N ARG A 558 -27.82 0.05 6.58
CA ARG A 558 -28.79 1.15 6.76
C ARG A 558 -28.11 2.52 6.86
N LEU A 559 -26.78 2.58 6.81
CA LEU A 559 -26.03 3.83 6.90
C LEU A 559 -25.86 4.41 5.48
N TYR A 560 -26.93 5.01 4.95
CA TYR A 560 -27.04 5.46 3.56
C TYR A 560 -26.02 6.53 3.14
N HIS A 561 -25.30 7.12 4.10
CA HIS A 561 -24.23 8.08 3.86
C HIS A 561 -22.85 7.45 3.73
N LEU A 562 -22.71 6.13 3.93
CA LEU A 562 -21.43 5.44 3.74
C LEU A 562 -20.93 5.58 2.30
N GLU A 563 -19.70 6.06 2.18
CA GLU A 563 -18.95 6.23 0.93
C GLU A 563 -17.77 5.27 0.86
N VAL A 564 -17.14 4.96 2.00
CA VAL A 564 -16.00 4.06 2.11
C VAL A 564 -16.20 3.06 3.24
N VAL A 565 -16.08 1.78 2.91
CA VAL A 565 -15.94 0.67 3.86
C VAL A 565 -14.65 -0.06 3.54
N ASP A 566 -13.68 0.03 4.44
CA ASP A 566 -12.34 -0.53 4.27
C ASP A 566 -12.05 -1.63 5.29
N LEU A 567 -11.97 -2.86 4.77
CA LEU A 567 -11.71 -4.10 5.51
C LEU A 567 -10.49 -4.85 4.97
N GLN A 568 -9.61 -4.22 4.17
CA GLN A 568 -8.49 -4.90 3.51
C GLN A 568 -7.52 -5.58 4.48
N ASN A 569 -7.46 -5.10 5.72
CA ASN A 569 -6.58 -5.60 6.76
C ASN A 569 -7.35 -6.42 7.81
N VAL A 570 -8.43 -7.12 7.41
CA VAL A 570 -9.21 -8.00 8.28
C VAL A 570 -8.98 -9.46 7.88
N VAL A 571 -8.51 -10.27 8.82
CA VAL A 571 -8.20 -11.69 8.57
C VAL A 571 -9.46 -12.52 8.34
N HIS A 572 -10.46 -12.34 9.22
CA HIS A 572 -11.73 -13.06 9.14
C HIS A 572 -12.87 -12.10 9.44
N CYS A 573 -13.90 -12.10 8.60
CA CYS A 573 -15.08 -11.27 8.79
C CYS A 573 -16.35 -12.10 8.60
N VAL A 574 -17.29 -11.97 9.54
CA VAL A 574 -18.63 -12.55 9.42
C VAL A 574 -19.62 -11.41 9.15
N PHE A 575 -20.09 -11.32 7.90
CA PHE A 575 -21.04 -10.30 7.48
C PHE A 575 -21.79 -10.72 6.21
N SER A 576 -23.09 -10.41 6.14
CA SER A 576 -23.88 -10.63 4.91
C SER A 576 -23.94 -9.36 4.07
N THR A 577 -23.28 -9.37 2.91
CA THR A 577 -23.26 -8.24 1.98
C THR A 577 -24.50 -8.17 1.08
N LYS A 578 -25.39 -9.17 1.17
CA LYS A 578 -26.62 -9.29 0.35
C LYS A 578 -27.48 -8.01 0.39
N HIS A 579 -27.51 -7.31 1.52
CA HIS A 579 -28.34 -6.12 1.69
C HIS A 579 -27.62 -4.78 1.43
N MET A 580 -26.35 -4.81 0.99
CA MET A 580 -25.55 -3.60 0.76
C MET A 580 -26.05 -2.70 -0.38
N ARG A 581 -26.98 -3.18 -1.23
CA ARG A 581 -27.63 -2.38 -2.30
C ARG A 581 -28.24 -1.05 -1.85
N ASN A 582 -28.48 -0.91 -0.55
CA ASN A 582 -29.04 0.28 0.07
C ASN A 582 -28.00 1.40 0.23
N LEU A 583 -26.71 1.08 0.21
CA LEU A 583 -25.62 2.05 0.37
C LEU A 583 -25.38 2.81 -0.93
N VAL A 584 -26.38 3.57 -1.39
CA VAL A 584 -26.38 4.20 -2.71
C VAL A 584 -25.27 5.23 -2.94
N LYS A 585 -24.62 5.71 -1.87
CA LYS A 585 -23.45 6.60 -1.92
C LYS A 585 -22.12 5.86 -1.87
N LEU A 586 -22.12 4.53 -1.72
CA LEU A 586 -20.91 3.75 -1.58
C LEU A 586 -20.03 3.87 -2.83
N ARG A 587 -18.77 4.24 -2.60
CA ARG A 587 -17.74 4.43 -3.62
C ARG A 587 -16.70 3.32 -3.51
N HIS A 588 -16.27 2.99 -2.30
CA HIS A 588 -15.28 1.94 -2.07
C HIS A 588 -15.79 0.92 -1.05
N PHE A 589 -15.80 -0.35 -1.46
CA PHE A 589 -15.90 -1.49 -0.55
C PHE A 589 -14.63 -2.32 -0.72
N LEU A 590 -13.71 -2.17 0.22
CA LEU A 590 -12.38 -2.74 0.10
C LEU A 590 -12.29 -3.98 0.99
N VAL A 591 -12.00 -5.13 0.38
CA VAL A 591 -11.82 -6.41 1.06
C VAL A 591 -10.51 -7.06 0.62
N PRO A 592 -9.93 -7.98 1.41
CA PRO A 592 -8.77 -8.75 0.98
C PRO A 592 -9.07 -9.53 -0.31
N GLU A 593 -8.03 -9.80 -1.12
CA GLU A 593 -8.17 -10.45 -2.43
C GLU A 593 -8.79 -11.86 -2.31
N GLU A 594 -8.44 -12.59 -1.24
CA GLU A 594 -9.00 -13.90 -0.90
C GLU A 594 -10.47 -13.84 -0.43
N LYS A 595 -11.01 -12.64 -0.18
CA LYS A 595 -12.39 -12.41 0.29
C LYS A 595 -13.26 -11.68 -0.72
N LEU A 596 -12.87 -11.63 -2.00
CA LEU A 596 -13.68 -11.02 -3.07
C LEU A 596 -15.09 -11.62 -3.22
N GLN A 597 -15.37 -12.79 -2.61
CA GLN A 597 -16.73 -13.35 -2.53
C GLN A 597 -17.75 -12.38 -1.91
N PHE A 598 -17.32 -11.49 -1.00
CA PHE A 598 -18.15 -10.43 -0.45
C PHE A 598 -18.76 -9.52 -1.52
N HIS A 599 -18.06 -9.30 -2.64
CA HIS A 599 -18.56 -8.51 -3.76
C HIS A 599 -19.63 -9.25 -4.55
N SER A 600 -19.40 -10.55 -4.84
CA SER A 600 -20.36 -11.34 -5.63
C SER A 600 -21.67 -11.62 -4.89
N ASP A 601 -21.68 -11.53 -3.56
CA ASP A 601 -22.87 -11.77 -2.75
C ASP A 601 -23.83 -10.56 -2.72
N ILE A 602 -23.40 -9.38 -3.20
CA ILE A 602 -24.21 -8.15 -3.21
C ILE A 602 -25.37 -8.28 -4.20
N TYR A 603 -26.58 -8.41 -3.65
CA TYR A 603 -27.81 -8.48 -4.43
C TYR A 603 -28.15 -7.12 -5.05
N GLY A 604 -28.39 -7.05 -6.36
CA GLY A 604 -28.83 -5.81 -7.03
C GLY A 604 -27.76 -4.72 -7.00
N VAL A 605 -26.51 -5.11 -7.25
CA VAL A 605 -25.33 -4.23 -7.23
C VAL A 605 -25.49 -3.00 -8.14
N GLY A 606 -26.30 -3.08 -9.20
CA GLY A 606 -26.58 -1.96 -10.12
C GLY A 606 -27.20 -0.72 -9.49
N LYS A 607 -27.67 -0.80 -8.23
CA LYS A 607 -28.09 0.38 -7.46
C LYS A 607 -26.93 1.24 -6.94
N LEU A 608 -25.72 0.69 -6.85
CA LEU A 608 -24.52 1.32 -6.30
C LEU A 608 -23.77 2.14 -7.37
N LYS A 609 -24.43 3.15 -7.94
CA LYS A 609 -23.95 3.86 -9.15
C LYS A 609 -22.58 4.53 -9.01
N PHE A 610 -22.16 4.87 -7.78
CA PHE A 610 -20.86 5.52 -7.51
C PHE A 610 -19.74 4.54 -7.18
N LEU A 611 -20.03 3.22 -7.19
CA LEU A 611 -19.08 2.18 -6.83
C LEU A 611 -17.90 2.17 -7.80
N GLN A 612 -16.71 2.33 -7.25
CA GLN A 612 -15.44 2.42 -7.95
C GLN A 612 -14.74 1.07 -8.03
N GLU A 613 -15.03 0.15 -7.12
CA GLU A 613 -14.34 -1.13 -6.98
C GLU A 613 -15.33 -2.28 -6.84
N LEU A 614 -15.24 -3.23 -7.78
CA LEU A 614 -16.02 -4.48 -7.77
C LEU A 614 -15.14 -5.62 -8.30
N GLY A 615 -14.32 -6.20 -7.44
CA GLY A 615 -13.36 -7.23 -7.84
C GLY A 615 -13.98 -8.53 -8.39
N LEU A 616 -15.20 -8.90 -7.98
CA LEU A 616 -15.83 -10.17 -8.37
C LEU A 616 -17.35 -10.02 -8.54
N PHE A 617 -17.87 -10.56 -9.64
CA PHE A 617 -19.29 -10.66 -9.95
C PHE A 617 -19.61 -12.08 -10.47
N ARG A 618 -20.67 -12.70 -9.96
CA ARG A 618 -21.14 -14.01 -10.39
C ARG A 618 -22.55 -13.89 -10.95
N VAL A 619 -22.74 -14.27 -12.21
CA VAL A 619 -24.04 -14.21 -12.86
C VAL A 619 -24.96 -15.30 -12.30
N GLY A 620 -26.15 -14.91 -11.86
CA GLY A 620 -27.18 -15.82 -11.35
C GLY A 620 -28.12 -16.31 -12.47
N LYS A 621 -28.49 -17.59 -12.46
CA LYS A 621 -29.37 -18.19 -13.49
C LYS A 621 -30.84 -17.81 -13.35
N GLU A 622 -31.36 -17.81 -12.12
CA GLU A 622 -32.79 -17.64 -11.79
C GLU A 622 -32.98 -16.66 -10.61
N SER A 623 -31.93 -15.91 -10.26
CA SER A 623 -31.93 -15.01 -9.12
C SER A 623 -32.01 -13.57 -9.58
N ASN A 624 -33.22 -13.01 -9.56
CA ASN A 624 -33.44 -11.58 -9.84
C ASN A 624 -32.46 -10.76 -8.99
N GLY A 625 -31.71 -9.83 -9.57
CA GLY A 625 -30.68 -9.02 -8.89
C GLY A 625 -29.23 -9.50 -9.04
N TYR A 626 -28.98 -10.62 -9.72
CA TYR A 626 -27.63 -11.08 -10.12
C TYR A 626 -27.47 -11.23 -11.64
N GLU A 627 -28.37 -10.61 -12.40
CA GLU A 627 -28.29 -10.55 -13.85
C GLU A 627 -27.07 -9.74 -14.28
N LEU A 628 -26.51 -10.06 -15.45
CA LEU A 628 -25.33 -9.36 -15.95
C LEU A 628 -25.61 -7.86 -16.24
N SER A 629 -26.87 -7.53 -16.53
CA SER A 629 -27.33 -6.14 -16.72
C SER A 629 -27.19 -5.26 -15.47
N GLN A 630 -27.04 -5.85 -14.27
CA GLN A 630 -26.74 -5.12 -13.04
C GLN A 630 -25.41 -4.35 -13.11
N LEU A 631 -24.48 -4.76 -13.97
CA LEU A 631 -23.23 -4.02 -14.19
C LEU A 631 -23.44 -2.75 -15.02
N GLY A 632 -24.52 -2.67 -15.81
CA GLY A 632 -24.79 -1.55 -16.71
C GLY A 632 -24.75 -0.17 -16.08
N PRO A 633 -25.45 0.07 -14.95
CA PRO A 633 -25.45 1.37 -14.27
C PRO A 633 -24.12 1.76 -13.61
N LEU A 634 -23.17 0.84 -13.46
CA LEU A 634 -21.94 1.02 -12.70
C LEU A 634 -20.83 1.59 -13.59
N ALA A 635 -21.00 2.83 -14.04
CA ALA A 635 -20.09 3.49 -14.99
C ALA A 635 -18.68 3.73 -14.40
N GLU A 636 -18.61 3.92 -13.09
CA GLU A 636 -17.40 4.37 -12.40
C GLU A 636 -16.43 3.23 -12.02
N ILE A 637 -16.82 1.97 -12.19
CA ILE A 637 -15.98 0.82 -11.81
C ILE A 637 -14.63 0.91 -12.53
N GLY A 638 -13.56 0.86 -11.73
CA GLY A 638 -12.18 0.78 -12.19
C GLY A 638 -11.44 -0.43 -11.64
N GLY A 639 -10.14 -0.48 -11.92
CA GLY A 639 -9.25 -1.53 -11.42
C GLY A 639 -9.52 -2.88 -12.09
N SER A 640 -9.79 -3.91 -11.28
CA SER A 640 -10.00 -5.29 -11.74
C SER A 640 -11.44 -5.73 -11.54
N LEU A 641 -12.04 -6.36 -12.56
CA LEU A 641 -13.39 -6.94 -12.51
C LEU A 641 -13.35 -8.39 -13.02
N HIS A 642 -13.78 -9.33 -12.17
CA HIS A 642 -13.87 -10.74 -12.52
C HIS A 642 -15.33 -11.14 -12.65
N ILE A 643 -15.76 -11.56 -13.84
CA ILE A 643 -17.12 -11.98 -14.14
C ILE A 643 -17.13 -13.49 -14.39
N TYR A 644 -17.76 -14.23 -13.48
CA TYR A 644 -17.90 -15.69 -13.59
C TYR A 644 -19.35 -16.13 -13.79
N ASN A 645 -19.49 -17.40 -14.15
CA ASN A 645 -20.75 -18.07 -14.45
C ASN A 645 -21.48 -17.47 -15.66
N LEU A 646 -20.72 -17.00 -16.65
CA LEU A 646 -21.28 -16.36 -17.85
C LEU A 646 -22.17 -17.32 -18.68
N GLU A 647 -22.16 -18.63 -18.41
CA GLU A 647 -23.13 -19.56 -18.98
C GLU A 647 -24.58 -19.31 -18.57
N ASN A 648 -24.79 -18.60 -17.47
CA ASN A 648 -26.11 -18.28 -16.95
C ASN A 648 -26.79 -17.12 -17.69
N VAL A 649 -26.05 -16.37 -18.50
CA VAL A 649 -26.60 -15.30 -19.35
C VAL A 649 -27.51 -15.92 -20.41
N GLN A 650 -28.71 -15.37 -20.57
CA GLN A 650 -29.73 -15.96 -21.45
C GLN A 650 -29.70 -15.37 -22.85
N THR A 651 -29.44 -14.06 -22.98
CA THR A 651 -29.55 -13.34 -24.25
C THR A 651 -28.35 -12.45 -24.54
N LYS A 652 -28.16 -12.09 -25.82
CA LYS A 652 -27.11 -11.15 -26.23
C LYS A 652 -27.41 -9.73 -25.76
N GLU A 653 -28.69 -9.40 -25.57
CA GLU A 653 -29.19 -8.12 -25.09
C GLU A 653 -28.78 -7.92 -23.62
N GLU A 654 -28.96 -8.93 -22.76
CA GLU A 654 -28.52 -8.89 -21.36
C GLU A 654 -27.01 -8.64 -21.24
N ALA A 655 -26.22 -9.30 -22.09
CA ALA A 655 -24.77 -9.09 -22.14
C ALA A 655 -24.40 -7.66 -22.57
N ASN A 656 -25.11 -7.11 -23.56
CA ASN A 656 -24.91 -5.74 -24.03
C ASN A 656 -25.29 -4.69 -22.96
N GLU A 657 -26.29 -4.99 -22.13
CA GLU A 657 -26.71 -4.12 -21.02
C GLU A 657 -25.64 -3.94 -19.92
N SER A 658 -24.63 -4.82 -19.85
CA SER A 658 -23.48 -4.64 -18.95
C SER A 658 -22.66 -3.38 -19.23
N LYS A 659 -22.77 -2.83 -20.45
CA LYS A 659 -22.11 -1.60 -20.91
C LYS A 659 -20.61 -1.56 -20.59
N LEU A 660 -19.89 -2.67 -20.75
CA LEU A 660 -18.44 -2.75 -20.51
C LEU A 660 -17.66 -1.72 -21.33
N LEU A 661 -18.15 -1.37 -22.53
CA LEU A 661 -17.57 -0.35 -23.41
C LEU A 661 -17.53 1.03 -22.74
N HIS A 662 -18.39 1.30 -21.76
CA HIS A 662 -18.47 2.61 -21.10
C HIS A 662 -17.71 2.64 -19.77
N LYS A 663 -16.99 1.57 -19.40
CA LYS A 663 -16.18 1.46 -18.17
C LYS A 663 -14.73 1.83 -18.47
N ASN A 664 -14.50 3.11 -18.73
CA ASN A 664 -13.20 3.69 -19.11
C ASN A 664 -12.10 3.58 -18.03
N HIS A 665 -12.46 3.32 -16.78
CA HIS A 665 -11.54 3.16 -15.66
C HIS A 665 -11.10 1.71 -15.39
N LEU A 666 -11.72 0.73 -16.07
CA LEU A 666 -11.40 -0.67 -15.89
C LEU A 666 -10.07 -1.01 -16.58
N ARG A 667 -9.15 -1.62 -15.83
CA ARG A 667 -7.79 -1.98 -16.31
C ARG A 667 -7.64 -3.47 -16.52
N ARG A 668 -8.23 -4.30 -15.66
CA ARG A 668 -8.23 -5.77 -15.76
C ARG A 668 -9.65 -6.31 -15.85
N LEU A 669 -9.88 -7.21 -16.81
CA LEU A 669 -11.14 -7.91 -16.99
C LEU A 669 -10.91 -9.42 -17.09
N VAL A 670 -11.62 -10.18 -16.26
CA VAL A 670 -11.67 -11.65 -16.32
C VAL A 670 -13.08 -12.09 -16.69
N LEU A 671 -13.22 -12.87 -17.75
CA LEU A 671 -14.46 -13.47 -18.22
C LEU A 671 -14.37 -14.99 -18.11
N GLY A 672 -15.14 -15.58 -17.20
CA GLY A 672 -15.05 -17.00 -16.89
C GLY A 672 -16.37 -17.75 -17.05
N TRP A 673 -16.30 -18.85 -17.78
CA TRP A 673 -17.34 -19.86 -17.87
C TRP A 673 -16.96 -21.11 -17.07
N ASN A 674 -17.94 -21.80 -16.51
CA ASN A 674 -17.69 -23.09 -15.86
C ASN A 674 -17.26 -24.18 -16.87
N VAL A 675 -15.98 -24.54 -16.84
CA VAL A 675 -15.36 -25.53 -17.75
C VAL A 675 -15.91 -26.95 -17.56
N ARG A 676 -16.40 -27.30 -16.35
CA ARG A 676 -16.81 -28.66 -15.99
C ARG A 676 -18.26 -29.01 -16.35
N ARG A 677 -19.00 -28.13 -17.04
CA ARG A 677 -20.41 -28.38 -17.37
C ARG A 677 -20.56 -29.31 -18.59
N PRO A 678 -21.52 -30.25 -18.58
CA PRO A 678 -21.71 -31.20 -19.68
C PRO A 678 -22.42 -30.59 -20.91
N ASN A 679 -23.33 -29.62 -20.70
CA ASN A 679 -24.11 -29.01 -21.78
C ASN A 679 -23.58 -27.60 -22.08
N LYS A 680 -22.75 -27.46 -23.10
CA LYS A 680 -22.36 -26.15 -23.66
C LYS A 680 -23.37 -25.76 -24.74
N ASP A 681 -23.68 -24.47 -24.82
CA ASP A 681 -24.46 -23.91 -25.94
C ASP A 681 -23.53 -22.97 -26.72
N PRO A 682 -22.84 -23.47 -27.77
CA PRO A 682 -21.83 -22.70 -28.49
C PRO A 682 -22.40 -21.45 -29.15
N VAL A 683 -23.67 -21.47 -29.60
CA VAL A 683 -24.30 -20.35 -30.30
C VAL A 683 -24.62 -19.24 -29.30
N LYS A 684 -25.26 -19.59 -28.19
CA LYS A 684 -25.56 -18.64 -27.12
C LYS A 684 -24.29 -18.01 -26.55
N GLU A 685 -23.29 -18.81 -26.23
CA GLU A 685 -22.04 -18.32 -25.64
C GLU A 685 -21.24 -17.44 -26.61
N GLN A 686 -21.26 -17.73 -27.92
CA GLN A 686 -20.69 -16.85 -28.94
C GLN A 686 -21.39 -15.49 -28.96
N ASN A 687 -22.72 -15.48 -28.93
CA ASN A 687 -23.50 -14.25 -28.92
C ASN A 687 -23.24 -13.42 -27.66
N VAL A 688 -23.15 -14.06 -26.49
CA VAL A 688 -22.84 -13.40 -25.20
C VAL A 688 -21.45 -12.76 -25.23
N LEU A 689 -20.40 -13.53 -25.57
CA LEU A 689 -19.04 -13.00 -25.63
C LEU A 689 -18.90 -11.90 -26.70
N GLY A 690 -19.60 -12.03 -27.82
CA GLY A 690 -19.65 -11.01 -28.87
C GLY A 690 -20.21 -9.66 -28.41
N SER A 691 -21.16 -9.68 -27.46
CA SER A 691 -21.76 -8.47 -26.86
C SER A 691 -20.94 -7.85 -25.72
N LEU A 692 -19.99 -8.59 -25.13
CA LEU A 692 -19.15 -8.12 -24.02
C LEU A 692 -17.97 -7.28 -24.48
N VAL A 693 -18.23 -6.17 -25.17
CA VAL A 693 -17.19 -5.28 -25.73
C VAL A 693 -16.53 -4.45 -24.62
N PRO A 694 -15.22 -4.61 -24.33
CA PRO A 694 -14.52 -3.80 -23.32
C PRO A 694 -14.15 -2.39 -23.84
N HIS A 695 -13.88 -1.46 -22.92
CA HIS A 695 -13.29 -0.16 -23.27
C HIS A 695 -11.83 -0.32 -23.77
N SER A 696 -11.38 0.59 -24.62
CA SER A 696 -10.03 0.57 -25.22
C SER A 696 -8.86 0.77 -24.25
N ASN A 697 -9.15 1.17 -23.01
CA ASN A 697 -8.16 1.43 -21.95
C ASN A 697 -7.80 0.16 -21.17
N LEU A 698 -8.42 -0.98 -21.52
CA LEU A 698 -8.16 -2.25 -20.86
C LEU A 698 -6.71 -2.68 -21.11
N GLU A 699 -6.00 -2.97 -20.02
CA GLU A 699 -4.59 -3.38 -20.03
C GLU A 699 -4.47 -4.91 -19.90
N GLU A 700 -5.39 -5.56 -19.18
CA GLU A 700 -5.35 -7.01 -18.99
C GLU A 700 -6.69 -7.69 -19.27
N LEU A 701 -6.66 -8.75 -20.09
CA LEU A 701 -7.82 -9.53 -20.48
C LEU A 701 -7.58 -11.02 -20.27
N TYR A 702 -8.49 -11.65 -19.53
CA TYR A 702 -8.51 -13.09 -19.28
C TYR A 702 -9.84 -13.65 -19.74
N ILE A 703 -9.82 -14.65 -20.62
CA ILE A 703 -11.02 -15.37 -21.07
C ILE A 703 -10.81 -16.85 -20.81
N SER A 704 -11.71 -17.47 -20.05
CA SER A 704 -11.62 -18.88 -19.71
C SER A 704 -12.93 -19.66 -19.89
N GLY A 705 -12.80 -20.88 -20.43
CA GLY A 705 -13.90 -21.86 -20.50
C GLY A 705 -15.01 -21.57 -21.51
N HIS A 706 -14.81 -20.63 -22.44
CA HIS A 706 -15.79 -20.29 -23.46
C HIS A 706 -16.06 -21.48 -24.39
N GLY A 707 -17.32 -21.88 -24.53
CA GLY A 707 -17.76 -23.04 -25.31
C GLY A 707 -18.03 -22.75 -26.79
N GLY A 708 -17.85 -21.51 -27.24
CA GLY A 708 -18.02 -21.15 -28.64
C GLY A 708 -16.84 -21.56 -29.53
N THR A 709 -17.09 -21.63 -30.84
CA THR A 709 -16.08 -21.96 -31.86
C THR A 709 -15.54 -20.73 -32.59
N LYS A 710 -16.08 -19.54 -32.34
CA LYS A 710 -15.66 -18.29 -32.97
C LYS A 710 -15.15 -17.30 -31.93
N CYS A 711 -14.01 -16.68 -32.24
CA CYS A 711 -13.53 -15.52 -31.52
C CYS A 711 -14.46 -14.31 -31.73
N PRO A 712 -14.66 -13.46 -30.71
CA PRO A 712 -15.50 -12.27 -30.86
C PRO A 712 -14.88 -11.23 -31.81
N LYS A 713 -15.75 -10.56 -32.57
CA LYS A 713 -15.35 -9.55 -33.57
C LYS A 713 -14.51 -8.42 -32.99
N TRP A 714 -14.84 -7.96 -31.78
CA TRP A 714 -14.12 -6.87 -31.12
C TRP A 714 -12.68 -7.23 -30.69
N LEU A 715 -12.32 -8.52 -30.71
CA LEU A 715 -10.98 -9.02 -30.40
C LEU A 715 -10.22 -9.48 -31.66
N CYS A 716 -10.93 -10.02 -32.66
CA CYS A 716 -10.31 -10.63 -33.84
C CYS A 716 -10.45 -9.84 -35.15
N GLU A 717 -11.53 -9.10 -35.37
CA GLU A 717 -11.79 -8.36 -36.63
C GLU A 717 -11.58 -6.84 -36.43
N ASN A 718 -12.19 -6.28 -35.39
CA ASN A 718 -12.16 -4.86 -35.04
C ASN A 718 -11.56 -4.70 -33.64
N LEU A 719 -10.23 -4.63 -33.55
CA LEU A 719 -9.51 -4.62 -32.27
C LEU A 719 -9.89 -3.40 -31.40
N SER A 720 -10.81 -3.58 -30.47
CA SER A 720 -11.27 -2.53 -29.55
C SER A 720 -10.29 -2.27 -28.40
N VAL A 721 -9.49 -3.28 -28.01
CA VAL A 721 -8.59 -3.27 -26.85
C VAL A 721 -7.14 -2.93 -27.25
N LYS A 722 -6.91 -1.68 -27.67
CA LYS A 722 -5.61 -1.23 -28.21
C LYS A 722 -4.49 -1.09 -27.17
N CYS A 723 -4.85 -0.86 -25.91
CA CYS A 723 -3.89 -0.70 -24.81
C CYS A 723 -3.54 -2.02 -24.09
N LEU A 724 -3.90 -3.17 -24.67
CA LEU A 724 -3.75 -4.45 -24.00
C LEU A 724 -2.28 -4.84 -23.83
N GLU A 725 -1.86 -5.03 -22.59
CA GLU A 725 -0.53 -5.49 -22.19
C GLU A 725 -0.51 -6.99 -21.86
N THR A 726 -1.63 -7.53 -21.36
CA THR A 726 -1.76 -8.95 -21.01
C THR A 726 -2.98 -9.59 -21.65
N LEU A 727 -2.76 -10.68 -22.38
CA LEU A 727 -3.81 -11.54 -22.93
C LEU A 727 -3.67 -12.97 -22.42
N CYS A 728 -4.70 -13.48 -21.77
CA CYS A 728 -4.76 -14.86 -21.31
C CYS A 728 -6.02 -15.56 -21.84
N LEU A 729 -5.82 -16.65 -22.59
CA LEU A 729 -6.87 -17.50 -23.11
C LEU A 729 -6.71 -18.90 -22.50
N ASP A 730 -7.77 -19.41 -21.88
CA ASP A 730 -7.75 -20.71 -21.20
C ASP A 730 -8.96 -21.58 -21.57
N GLY A 731 -8.74 -22.74 -22.18
CA GLY A 731 -9.79 -23.70 -22.50
C GLY A 731 -10.81 -23.18 -23.51
N VAL A 732 -10.38 -22.40 -24.50
CA VAL A 732 -11.21 -21.90 -25.62
C VAL A 732 -11.10 -22.84 -26.83
N CYS A 733 -12.21 -23.02 -27.57
CA CYS A 733 -12.28 -23.88 -28.76
C CYS A 733 -12.38 -23.08 -30.07
N TRP A 734 -11.78 -21.90 -30.14
CA TRP A 734 -11.94 -21.00 -31.28
C TRP A 734 -11.22 -21.52 -32.53
N ARG A 735 -11.86 -21.34 -33.69
CA ARG A 735 -11.29 -21.61 -35.02
C ARG A 735 -10.37 -20.48 -35.51
N ASN A 736 -10.64 -19.25 -35.08
CA ASN A 736 -9.80 -18.10 -35.36
C ASN A 736 -9.34 -17.53 -34.02
N LEU A 737 -8.06 -17.19 -33.90
CA LEU A 737 -7.49 -16.53 -32.72
C LEU A 737 -7.30 -15.03 -33.00
N PRO A 738 -7.09 -14.21 -31.95
CA PRO A 738 -6.80 -12.78 -32.08
C PRO A 738 -5.58 -12.55 -32.99
N PRO A 739 -5.39 -11.33 -33.56
CA PRO A 739 -4.32 -11.02 -34.50
C PRO A 739 -2.94 -11.08 -33.83
N LEU A 740 -2.46 -12.31 -33.66
CA LEU A 740 -1.20 -12.71 -33.04
C LEU A 740 -0.29 -13.31 -34.12
N GLY A 741 -0.36 -12.82 -35.37
CA GLY A 741 0.29 -13.44 -36.53
C GLY A 741 -0.54 -14.55 -37.18
N GLU A 742 0.06 -15.34 -38.07
CA GLU A 742 -0.65 -16.41 -38.78
C GLU A 742 -0.84 -17.62 -37.86
N ILE A 743 -2.08 -17.96 -37.52
CA ILE A 743 -2.38 -19.10 -36.66
C ILE A 743 -3.30 -20.08 -37.39
N TRP A 744 -2.99 -21.37 -37.32
CA TRP A 744 -3.77 -22.48 -37.86
C TRP A 744 -4.42 -23.24 -36.72
N THR A 745 -5.72 -23.45 -36.84
CA THR A 745 -6.49 -24.26 -35.89
C THR A 745 -7.15 -25.46 -36.55
N VAL A 746 -7.61 -26.40 -35.74
CA VAL A 746 -8.26 -27.65 -36.17
C VAL A 746 -9.65 -27.74 -35.55
N ASP A 747 -10.64 -28.15 -36.34
CA ASP A 747 -11.97 -28.48 -35.83
C ASP A 747 -12.09 -29.94 -35.35
N GLU A 748 -13.26 -30.29 -34.80
CA GLU A 748 -13.58 -31.64 -34.31
C GLU A 748 -13.48 -32.74 -35.39
N LEU A 749 -13.47 -32.37 -36.68
CA LEU A 749 -13.36 -33.28 -37.83
C LEU A 749 -11.94 -33.35 -38.38
N GLY A 750 -10.96 -32.70 -37.73
CA GLY A 750 -9.58 -32.68 -38.18
C GLY A 750 -9.29 -31.72 -39.34
N LYS A 751 -10.26 -30.88 -39.75
CA LYS A 751 -10.05 -29.89 -40.81
C LYS A 751 -9.26 -28.71 -40.29
N GLU A 752 -8.27 -28.29 -41.07
CA GLU A 752 -7.45 -27.13 -40.77
C GLU A 752 -8.14 -25.84 -41.23
N TYR A 753 -8.10 -24.83 -40.37
CA TYR A 753 -8.54 -23.47 -40.66
C TYR A 753 -7.37 -22.53 -40.49
N GLN A 754 -7.10 -21.73 -41.52
CA GLN A 754 -6.19 -20.60 -41.41
C GLN A 754 -6.93 -19.44 -40.74
N GLY A 755 -6.40 -18.95 -39.62
CA GLY A 755 -6.88 -17.75 -38.95
C GLY A 755 -6.68 -16.51 -39.84
N CYS A 756 -7.49 -15.46 -39.61
CA CYS A 756 -7.42 -14.23 -40.40
C CYS A 756 -6.02 -13.59 -40.36
N SER A 757 -5.38 -13.46 -41.52
CA SER A 757 -4.10 -12.73 -41.74
C SER A 757 -4.31 -11.23 -42.04
N ILE A 758 -5.46 -10.64 -41.72
CA ILE A 758 -5.88 -9.36 -42.34
C ILE A 758 -6.31 -8.34 -41.28
N THR A 759 -5.35 -7.83 -40.50
CA THR A 759 -5.38 -6.44 -40.04
C THR A 759 -3.94 -5.94 -39.85
N PRO A 760 -3.57 -4.74 -40.37
CA PRO A 760 -2.31 -4.06 -40.04
C PRO A 760 -2.20 -3.62 -38.56
N ALA A 761 -3.27 -3.79 -37.78
CA ALA A 761 -3.39 -3.35 -36.39
C ALA A 761 -3.30 -4.56 -35.44
N GLY A 762 -2.07 -4.92 -35.06
CA GLY A 762 -1.79 -5.92 -34.02
C GLY A 762 -1.85 -5.33 -32.61
N PHE A 763 -1.40 -6.12 -31.62
CA PHE A 763 -1.26 -5.63 -30.25
C PHE A 763 0.09 -4.94 -30.05
N ASP A 764 0.13 -3.61 -30.17
CA ASP A 764 1.39 -2.85 -30.10
C ASP A 764 2.05 -2.87 -28.71
N ASN A 765 1.27 -3.09 -27.64
CA ASN A 765 1.72 -2.99 -26.25
C ASN A 765 1.77 -4.35 -25.51
N LEU A 766 1.59 -5.48 -26.21
CA LEU A 766 1.46 -6.79 -25.56
C LEU A 766 2.78 -7.25 -24.94
N LYS A 767 2.81 -7.35 -23.60
CA LYS A 767 3.95 -7.83 -22.81
C LYS A 767 3.79 -9.28 -22.38
N THR A 768 2.58 -9.70 -22.06
CA THR A 768 2.29 -11.07 -21.59
C THR A 768 1.24 -11.76 -22.45
N LEU A 769 1.59 -12.92 -23.00
CA LEU A 769 0.66 -13.81 -23.69
C LEU A 769 0.63 -15.18 -23.02
N ARG A 770 -0.57 -15.63 -22.62
CA ARG A 770 -0.78 -16.98 -22.07
C ARG A 770 -1.88 -17.72 -22.83
N LEU A 771 -1.53 -18.87 -23.38
CA LEU A 771 -2.42 -19.78 -24.09
C LEU A 771 -2.45 -21.11 -23.34
N SER A 772 -3.58 -21.45 -22.72
CA SER A 772 -3.74 -22.68 -21.93
C SER A 772 -4.90 -23.50 -22.44
N GLY A 773 -4.74 -24.82 -22.58
CA GLY A 773 -5.84 -25.73 -22.89
C GLY A 773 -6.55 -25.47 -24.23
N ILE A 774 -5.88 -24.83 -25.19
CA ILE A 774 -6.46 -24.55 -26.52
C ILE A 774 -6.26 -25.79 -27.39
N SER A 775 -7.22 -26.70 -27.35
CA SER A 775 -7.15 -27.98 -28.07
C SER A 775 -7.18 -27.82 -29.59
N SER A 776 -7.75 -26.73 -30.11
CA SER A 776 -7.81 -26.46 -31.55
C SER A 776 -6.50 -25.90 -32.12
N LEU A 777 -5.56 -25.42 -31.29
CA LEU A 777 -4.34 -24.77 -31.78
C LEU A 777 -3.37 -25.80 -32.38
N LYS A 778 -3.11 -25.72 -33.70
CA LYS A 778 -2.24 -26.66 -34.42
C LYS A 778 -0.90 -26.07 -34.83
N ARG A 779 -0.90 -24.92 -35.51
CA ARG A 779 0.33 -24.26 -35.97
C ARG A 779 0.23 -22.78 -35.68
N TRP A 780 1.33 -22.16 -35.27
CA TRP A 780 1.45 -20.71 -35.18
C TRP A 780 2.67 -20.33 -36.00
N VAL A 781 2.49 -19.58 -37.08
CA VAL A 781 3.51 -19.25 -38.09
C VAL A 781 3.77 -17.74 -38.07
N GLY A 782 5.03 -17.35 -37.97
CA GLY A 782 5.47 -15.96 -37.97
C GLY A 782 5.72 -15.47 -39.39
N ASN A 783 4.67 -15.22 -40.18
CA ASN A 783 4.83 -14.57 -41.50
C ASN A 783 4.50 -13.06 -41.48
N GLY A 784 4.08 -12.54 -40.32
CA GLY A 784 3.79 -11.12 -40.11
C GLY A 784 5.03 -10.27 -39.87
N PRO A 785 4.95 -8.92 -39.98
CA PRO A 785 6.08 -8.04 -39.71
C PRO A 785 6.63 -8.28 -38.31
N CYS A 786 7.95 -8.39 -38.17
CA CYS A 786 8.66 -8.69 -36.90
C CYS A 786 8.37 -7.67 -35.76
N SER A 787 7.60 -6.62 -36.02
CA SER A 787 7.15 -5.63 -35.04
C SER A 787 6.05 -6.14 -34.09
N LEU A 788 5.27 -7.16 -34.47
CA LEU A 788 4.09 -7.63 -33.71
C LEU A 788 4.37 -8.13 -32.29
N PHE A 789 5.62 -8.52 -31.98
CA PHE A 789 6.03 -9.01 -30.64
C PHE A 789 7.25 -8.30 -30.07
N SER A 790 7.51 -7.08 -30.54
CA SER A 790 8.66 -6.27 -30.09
C SER A 790 8.65 -5.96 -28.58
N HIS A 791 7.48 -6.00 -27.94
CA HIS A 791 7.29 -5.74 -26.51
C HIS A 791 7.01 -6.99 -25.67
N LEU A 792 6.99 -8.20 -26.26
CA LEU A 792 6.61 -9.41 -25.53
C LEU A 792 7.72 -9.86 -24.58
N GLU A 793 7.41 -9.88 -23.28
CA GLU A 793 8.29 -10.22 -22.17
C GLU A 793 8.01 -11.64 -21.64
N VAL A 794 6.73 -12.06 -21.65
CA VAL A 794 6.30 -13.36 -21.11
C VAL A 794 5.42 -14.10 -22.11
N LEU A 795 5.85 -15.31 -22.48
CA LEU A 795 5.07 -16.26 -23.29
C LEU A 795 4.85 -17.57 -22.54
N VAL A 796 3.58 -17.94 -22.35
CA VAL A 796 3.20 -19.21 -21.70
C VAL A 796 2.25 -19.99 -22.60
N ILE A 797 2.61 -21.22 -22.96
CA ILE A 797 1.78 -22.15 -23.71
C ILE A 797 1.67 -23.44 -22.91
N ARG A 798 0.45 -23.86 -22.56
CA ARG A 798 0.23 -25.06 -21.73
C ARG A 798 -0.94 -25.88 -22.24
N GLY A 799 -0.81 -27.22 -22.25
CA GLY A 799 -1.94 -28.12 -22.49
C GLY A 799 -2.59 -27.98 -23.87
N CYS A 800 -1.85 -27.52 -24.88
CA CYS A 800 -2.34 -27.42 -26.26
C CYS A 800 -2.03 -28.74 -26.99
N SER A 801 -3.00 -29.66 -27.00
CA SER A 801 -2.79 -31.06 -27.40
C SER A 801 -2.46 -31.25 -28.89
N GLU A 802 -2.96 -30.36 -29.75
CA GLU A 802 -2.81 -30.45 -31.21
C GLU A 802 -1.65 -29.60 -31.75
N LEU A 803 -0.93 -28.89 -30.89
CA LEU A 803 0.12 -27.96 -31.30
C LEU A 803 1.34 -28.72 -31.83
N ILE A 804 1.67 -28.49 -33.10
CA ILE A 804 2.77 -29.13 -33.84
C ILE A 804 3.91 -28.13 -34.12
N GLU A 805 3.58 -26.86 -34.37
CA GLU A 805 4.52 -25.84 -34.83
C GLU A 805 4.29 -24.47 -34.18
N LEU A 806 5.38 -23.75 -33.89
CA LEU A 806 5.39 -22.42 -33.28
C LEU A 806 6.12 -21.41 -34.21
N PRO A 807 5.93 -20.09 -34.03
CA PRO A 807 6.29 -19.10 -35.05
C PRO A 807 7.80 -18.92 -35.23
N PHE A 808 8.58 -19.69 -34.47
CA PHE A 808 10.01 -19.71 -34.41
C PHE A 808 10.60 -21.06 -34.85
N SER A 809 9.78 -22.06 -35.21
CA SER A 809 10.23 -23.39 -35.66
C SER A 809 11.06 -23.35 -36.96
N HIS A 810 11.02 -22.24 -37.71
CA HIS A 810 11.81 -22.02 -38.92
C HIS A 810 12.49 -20.64 -38.91
N PRO A 811 13.71 -20.48 -39.50
CA PRO A 811 14.31 -19.16 -39.72
C PRO A 811 13.38 -18.28 -40.56
N PRO A 812 13.33 -16.95 -40.32
CA PRO A 812 12.49 -16.06 -41.12
C PRO A 812 12.91 -16.12 -42.59
N THR A 813 12.03 -16.66 -43.46
CA THR A 813 12.20 -16.67 -44.92
C THR A 813 11.86 -15.33 -45.57
N CYS A 814 11.32 -14.38 -44.81
CA CYS A 814 11.03 -13.04 -45.30
C CYS A 814 12.30 -12.17 -45.27
N CYS A 815 13.12 -12.28 -46.32
CA CYS A 815 13.91 -11.23 -47.00
C CYS A 815 15.10 -11.87 -47.71
N GLU A 816 14.89 -12.41 -48.90
CA GLU A 816 15.99 -12.58 -49.87
C GLU A 816 16.41 -11.18 -50.37
N ALA A 817 17.21 -10.47 -49.56
CA ALA A 817 18.24 -9.51 -50.00
C ALA A 817 18.70 -8.65 -48.82
N GLN A 818 19.94 -8.91 -48.40
CA GLN A 818 20.84 -8.02 -47.66
C GLN A 818 20.66 -7.87 -46.13
N ARG A 819 21.75 -8.24 -45.44
CA ARG A 819 22.11 -8.10 -44.02
C ARG A 819 21.61 -9.20 -43.07
N GLU A 820 22.43 -10.25 -43.03
CA GLU A 820 22.59 -11.16 -41.89
C GLU A 820 23.10 -10.41 -40.64
N GLU A 821 22.26 -9.61 -39.99
CA GLU A 821 22.50 -9.18 -38.61
C GLU A 821 21.19 -9.22 -37.79
N LYS A 822 20.99 -10.32 -37.06
CA LYS A 822 20.24 -10.41 -35.79
C LYS A 822 18.80 -9.85 -35.79
N MET A 823 17.87 -10.54 -36.47
CA MET A 823 16.43 -10.35 -36.22
C MET A 823 15.96 -11.36 -35.17
N SER A 824 15.68 -10.89 -33.94
CA SER A 824 15.05 -11.69 -32.88
C SER A 824 13.55 -11.44 -32.88
N TRP A 825 12.75 -12.49 -33.09
CA TRP A 825 11.27 -12.44 -33.02
C TRP A 825 10.73 -11.84 -31.72
N PHE A 826 11.46 -12.02 -30.61
CA PHE A 826 11.11 -11.48 -29.30
C PHE A 826 12.34 -10.80 -28.67
N PRO A 827 12.64 -9.54 -29.00
CA PRO A 827 13.83 -8.86 -28.50
C PRO A 827 13.81 -8.62 -26.98
N ARG A 828 12.64 -8.71 -26.33
CA ARG A 828 12.43 -8.45 -24.91
C ARG A 828 11.96 -9.66 -24.10
N LEU A 829 11.98 -10.87 -24.67
CA LEU A 829 11.46 -12.05 -23.96
C LEU A 829 12.33 -12.38 -22.74
N GLU A 830 11.70 -12.40 -21.58
CA GLU A 830 12.32 -12.75 -20.30
C GLU A 830 11.91 -14.14 -19.82
N LYS A 831 10.69 -14.58 -20.19
CA LYS A 831 10.13 -15.85 -19.72
C LYS A 831 9.37 -16.58 -20.83
N LEU A 832 9.84 -17.77 -21.17
CA LEU A 832 9.15 -18.73 -22.02
C LEU A 832 8.77 -19.98 -21.22
N VAL A 833 7.51 -20.38 -21.27
CA VAL A 833 7.03 -21.63 -20.67
C VAL A 833 6.22 -22.40 -21.70
N ILE A 834 6.66 -23.60 -22.07
CA ILE A 834 5.91 -24.54 -22.90
C ILE A 834 5.76 -25.83 -22.09
N ALA A 835 4.54 -26.28 -21.85
CA ALA A 835 4.27 -27.52 -21.11
C ALA A 835 3.05 -28.26 -21.68
N ASP A 836 3.00 -29.59 -21.50
CA ASP A 836 1.84 -30.42 -21.87
C ASP A 836 1.37 -30.25 -23.34
N CYS A 837 2.31 -30.09 -24.27
CA CYS A 837 2.06 -29.99 -25.73
C CYS A 837 2.69 -31.20 -26.44
N PRO A 838 2.02 -32.37 -26.49
CA PRO A 838 2.62 -33.65 -26.86
C PRO A 838 2.98 -33.80 -28.34
N LYS A 839 2.36 -33.02 -29.23
CA LYS A 839 2.58 -33.10 -30.69
C LYS A 839 3.62 -32.12 -31.23
N LEU A 840 4.23 -31.30 -30.37
CA LEU A 840 5.19 -30.27 -30.77
C LEU A 840 6.48 -30.93 -31.28
N GLU A 841 6.80 -30.74 -32.56
CA GLU A 841 7.86 -31.53 -33.23
C GLU A 841 9.27 -30.97 -33.04
N SER A 842 9.42 -29.65 -32.84
CA SER A 842 10.72 -29.01 -32.64
C SER A 842 10.62 -27.72 -31.81
N LEU A 843 11.67 -27.47 -31.02
CA LEU A 843 11.92 -26.19 -30.35
C LEU A 843 13.18 -25.57 -31.00
N PRO A 844 13.14 -24.32 -31.49
CA PRO A 844 14.30 -23.68 -32.13
C PRO A 844 15.30 -23.11 -31.11
N PRO A 845 16.49 -22.69 -31.57
CA PRO A 845 17.41 -21.90 -30.78
C PRO A 845 16.81 -20.52 -30.48
N ILE A 846 16.37 -20.31 -29.24
CA ILE A 846 15.89 -19.02 -28.74
C ILE A 846 17.07 -18.04 -28.74
N PRO A 847 16.94 -16.81 -29.28
CA PRO A 847 18.03 -15.82 -29.24
C PRO A 847 18.25 -15.36 -27.79
N TRP A 848 19.17 -16.01 -27.09
CA TRP A 848 19.60 -15.62 -25.75
C TRP A 848 20.29 -14.26 -25.79
N ARG A 849 19.64 -13.22 -25.27
CA ARG A 849 20.30 -11.93 -24.99
C ARG A 849 20.10 -11.41 -23.57
N THR A 850 19.44 -12.14 -22.68
CA THR A 850 19.12 -11.67 -21.34
C THR A 850 19.69 -12.60 -20.28
N HIS A 851 20.35 -12.02 -19.27
CA HIS A 851 20.95 -12.68 -18.09
C HIS A 851 19.89 -13.27 -17.11
N ALA A 852 18.68 -13.61 -17.59
CA ALA A 852 17.55 -14.01 -16.76
C ALA A 852 17.29 -15.54 -16.83
N PRO A 853 16.99 -16.20 -15.69
CA PRO A 853 16.77 -17.65 -15.65
C PRO A 853 15.45 -18.05 -16.34
N CYS A 854 15.54 -18.71 -17.49
CA CYS A 854 14.39 -19.33 -18.16
C CYS A 854 14.09 -20.72 -17.56
N SER A 855 12.81 -20.99 -17.25
CA SER A 855 12.38 -22.31 -16.76
C SER A 855 11.63 -23.08 -17.86
N LEU A 856 12.26 -24.11 -18.42
CA LEU A 856 11.58 -25.10 -19.26
C LEU A 856 11.11 -26.28 -18.39
N SER A 857 9.82 -26.62 -18.45
CA SER A 857 9.25 -27.79 -17.77
C SER A 857 8.64 -28.74 -18.79
N PHE A 858 9.27 -29.90 -19.00
CA PHE A 858 8.71 -30.97 -19.83
C PHE A 858 7.78 -31.86 -19.01
N PRO A 859 6.71 -32.42 -19.60
CA PRO A 859 5.92 -33.45 -18.94
C PRO A 859 6.74 -34.72 -18.74
N THR A 860 6.82 -35.22 -17.51
CA THR A 860 7.09 -36.63 -17.26
C THR A 860 5.82 -37.41 -17.55
N SER A 861 5.74 -38.04 -18.72
CA SER A 861 4.64 -38.96 -19.04
C SER A 861 4.58 -40.07 -17.98
N ARG A 862 3.43 -40.20 -17.30
CA ARG A 862 3.04 -41.46 -16.68
C ARG A 862 2.80 -42.47 -17.81
N CYS A 863 3.81 -43.28 -18.12
CA CYS A 863 3.58 -44.52 -18.84
C CYS A 863 3.17 -45.59 -17.83
N GLU A 864 1.87 -45.86 -17.74
CA GLU A 864 1.43 -47.22 -17.40
C GLU A 864 1.58 -48.04 -18.68
N ALA A 865 2.71 -48.73 -18.81
CA ALA A 865 2.90 -49.76 -19.82
C ALA A 865 3.18 -51.09 -19.10
N ARG A 866 2.23 -52.01 -19.21
CA ARG A 866 2.48 -53.44 -19.03
C ARG A 866 3.33 -53.90 -20.22
N GLY A 867 4.41 -54.62 -19.93
CA GLY A 867 5.07 -55.59 -20.82
C GLY A 867 5.55 -55.09 -22.18
N ASP A 868 6.87 -54.96 -22.30
CA ASP A 868 7.67 -55.22 -23.49
C ASP A 868 7.21 -54.58 -24.82
N ASP A 869 7.58 -53.30 -25.01
CA ASP A 869 8.18 -52.85 -26.28
C ASP A 869 8.82 -51.45 -26.10
N ALA A 870 10.09 -51.44 -25.71
CA ALA A 870 10.90 -50.23 -25.60
C ALA A 870 11.68 -50.00 -26.90
N SER A 871 10.99 -49.64 -27.97
CA SER A 871 11.62 -49.05 -29.14
C SER A 871 10.63 -48.19 -29.90
N LEU A 872 10.61 -46.87 -29.62
CA LEU A 872 10.13 -45.77 -30.49
C LEU A 872 10.17 -44.44 -29.70
N LEU A 873 11.36 -44.04 -29.27
CA LEU A 873 11.65 -42.63 -28.96
C LEU A 873 12.25 -42.01 -30.23
N LYS A 874 11.56 -41.03 -30.84
CA LYS A 874 12.07 -40.28 -31.99
C LYS A 874 13.44 -39.65 -31.63
N PRO A 875 14.55 -39.97 -32.34
CA PRO A 875 15.90 -39.52 -31.97
C PRO A 875 16.20 -38.03 -32.21
N HIS A 876 15.27 -37.26 -32.79
CA HIS A 876 15.60 -35.93 -33.32
C HIS A 876 15.72 -34.81 -32.28
N LEU A 877 15.16 -34.96 -31.07
CA LEU A 877 15.22 -33.92 -30.02
C LEU A 877 16.46 -33.99 -29.13
N SER A 878 17.14 -35.15 -29.05
CA SER A 878 18.34 -35.30 -28.21
C SER A 878 19.63 -34.81 -28.90
N HIS A 879 19.63 -34.72 -30.23
CA HIS A 879 20.84 -34.40 -31.00
C HIS A 879 21.08 -32.89 -31.18
N GLN A 880 20.04 -32.05 -31.10
CA GLN A 880 20.17 -30.60 -31.26
C GLN A 880 20.68 -29.85 -30.02
N ILE A 881 20.74 -30.51 -28.86
CA ILE A 881 21.17 -29.89 -27.59
C ILE A 881 22.70 -30.01 -27.36
N ARG A 882 23.41 -30.85 -28.13
CA ARG A 882 24.85 -31.13 -27.93
C ARG A 882 25.83 -30.26 -28.74
N LEU A 883 25.37 -29.48 -29.71
CA LEU A 883 26.25 -28.62 -30.52
C LEU A 883 26.31 -27.22 -29.93
N GLY A 884 27.10 -27.07 -28.87
CA GLY A 884 27.29 -25.75 -28.29
C GLY A 884 28.20 -25.66 -27.08
N TYR A 885 29.13 -26.59 -26.83
CA TYR A 885 30.21 -26.37 -25.83
C TYR A 885 31.39 -27.31 -26.12
N THR A 886 32.47 -26.77 -26.65
CA THR A 886 33.82 -27.36 -26.59
C THR A 886 34.67 -26.52 -25.66
N GLY A 887 35.01 -27.07 -24.49
CA GLY A 887 35.92 -26.45 -23.51
C GLY A 887 36.03 -27.34 -22.28
N GLY A 888 37.23 -27.90 -22.07
CA GLY A 888 37.46 -29.06 -21.20
C GLY A 888 37.66 -28.80 -19.71
N GLY A 889 37.92 -29.88 -18.99
CA GLY A 889 38.36 -29.89 -17.59
C GLY A 889 37.65 -30.97 -16.76
N GLY A 890 38.26 -32.15 -16.65
CA GLY A 890 37.72 -33.26 -15.86
C GLY A 890 38.19 -33.26 -14.40
N SER A 891 37.39 -33.84 -13.50
CA SER A 891 37.86 -34.57 -12.32
C SER A 891 36.76 -35.43 -11.70
N LYS A 892 37.14 -36.64 -11.28
CA LYS A 892 36.33 -37.77 -10.79
C LYS A 892 35.86 -37.56 -9.33
N SER A 893 34.70 -38.14 -8.96
CA SER A 893 34.57 -39.38 -8.13
C SER A 893 33.35 -39.46 -7.19
N ARG A 894 32.71 -40.65 -7.20
CA ARG A 894 32.03 -41.45 -6.13
C ARG A 894 30.91 -40.79 -5.29
N GLY A 895 29.76 -41.40 -4.95
CA GLY A 895 29.20 -42.75 -5.06
C GLY A 895 28.37 -43.09 -3.80
N LEU A 896 27.12 -43.57 -4.00
CA LEU A 896 26.27 -44.47 -3.16
C LEU A 896 25.13 -43.94 -2.25
N MET A 897 23.89 -44.36 -2.63
CA MET A 897 22.74 -44.95 -1.88
C MET A 897 21.97 -44.20 -0.78
N ALA A 898 20.65 -44.35 -0.50
CA ALA A 898 19.42 -44.82 -1.17
C ALA A 898 18.18 -44.65 -0.23
N SER A 899 17.14 -43.87 -0.63
CA SER A 899 15.65 -44.13 -0.54
C SER A 899 14.91 -44.21 0.84
N PRO A 900 13.54 -44.00 0.99
CA PRO A 900 12.45 -43.74 0.01
C PRO A 900 11.44 -42.58 0.31
N ARG A 901 10.74 -42.14 -0.77
CA ARG A 901 9.35 -41.62 -0.85
C ARG A 901 8.98 -40.24 -0.25
N GLN A 902 9.00 -39.21 -1.11
CA GLN A 902 7.87 -38.30 -1.39
C GLN A 902 8.02 -37.80 -2.84
N ARG A 903 7.07 -38.14 -3.73
CA ARG A 903 7.14 -37.78 -5.16
C ARG A 903 6.61 -36.36 -5.38
N GLN A 904 7.51 -35.40 -5.56
CA GLN A 904 7.22 -34.07 -6.11
C GLN A 904 7.42 -34.08 -7.64
N PRO A 905 6.69 -33.26 -8.43
CA PRO A 905 7.01 -33.07 -9.84
C PRO A 905 8.38 -32.41 -9.97
N HIS A 906 9.27 -33.00 -10.77
CA HIS A 906 10.62 -32.47 -11.00
C HIS A 906 10.55 -31.18 -11.84
N ILE A 907 10.77 -30.04 -11.19
CA ILE A 907 11.14 -28.79 -11.86
C ILE A 907 12.64 -28.85 -12.10
N ILE A 908 13.07 -28.98 -13.36
CA ILE A 908 14.48 -28.83 -13.72
C ILE A 908 14.74 -27.32 -13.80
N LYS A 909 15.46 -26.79 -12.81
CA LYS A 909 16.03 -25.43 -12.89
C LYS A 909 17.43 -25.56 -13.50
N TYR A 910 17.65 -24.90 -14.64
CA TYR A 910 19.00 -24.74 -15.18
C TYR A 910 19.65 -23.53 -14.50
N PRO A 911 20.81 -23.69 -13.84
CA PRO A 911 21.67 -22.55 -13.51
C PRO A 911 22.42 -22.10 -14.77
N CYS A 912 22.79 -20.82 -14.80
CA CYS A 912 23.61 -20.22 -15.86
C CYS A 912 24.92 -20.98 -16.10
#